data_AF-A0A9Y1BKL1-F1
#
_entry.id   AF-A0A9Y1BKL1-F1
#
_cell.length_a   1.000
_cell.length_b   1.000
_cell.length_c   1.000
_cell.angle_alpha   90.00
_cell.angle_beta   90.00
_cell.angle_gamma   90.00
#
_symmetry.space_group_name_H-M   'P 1'
#
loop_
_entity.id
_entity.type
_entity.pdbx_description
1 polymer ?
#
loop_
_entity_poly.entity_id
_entity_poly.type
_entity_poly.pdbx_seq_one_letter_code
_entity_poly.pdbx_strand_id
1 'polypeptide(L)'
;MTSPRLILGSHNKLLEIDLTKKAFTTVSISNEERKLYLGGKGLAIYYLYKKMDLSCDPLGEDNIIAIFGGVMVGTGAPNSSRFAAVTKSPLTGLIVSSSCGGSFAFFLKSVGYDGVIIKGQAKEPTYLSITENGVSFNSASKIWGKDIFETQELLEAKNKGNLVIGPAGENRVLYANVASGHRFFGRGGIGAVFGAKNLKAIVVEKGSFRIKPKKEKKYMKIKRKAIKYINRNEYTSDLYRNYGTNAGFRICNEKKILPVRNFTKGMSEKASELYGERLKSEFYKKYSSCRNCAILCGHKGMFNGKLIQAPEYETTSLFGSNLEIYDAEKIAEWNEICSRLGLDTISISVTLAYAIEANEKNLFSFPLKFGSPEGVSEILYDIAYRKGIGEELALGTKRLAEKYGGKGFAMNIKGLEFSGYDPRGCWGQGLSYSVANRGACHLSASLFTLEAFFNFLKGESKRAKAQFVYYMENLFSAINSLQLCIFTSYAFMLEAPIAKYPPKIFLKIFISYFPRITQKVLDISIYSKLFETVTGIKQSSRDFLKAGERIHILERYMNTLIGVSRIDDTLPERFLNEGRESDKKKKVVPLEEMQEKYYKIRGYSRNGVPTAKVMKKLGIEEGFQPKPKRIKERIVSLVFTILGRAMKTLSTIDSNIKQEIRSWPTNFKILFNVDNYETSLGLLKNKKGVLNPQKIPEKQADLVITFRTIDAAFELMTAQKGIHHAYASNAIKVKGDTQIAMSLIRCLNITETYLFPRIIAKRIMRKIPTINLMKRYIVRIYLYLFSIPFNI
;
A
#
# COMPACT_ATOMS: atom_id res chain seq x y z
N MET A 1 -5.58 11.99 -44.53
CA MET A 1 -4.97 11.81 -43.18
C MET A 1 -4.51 13.18 -42.68
N THR A 2 -5.16 13.74 -41.67
CA THR A 2 -4.71 14.99 -41.03
C THR A 2 -3.36 14.78 -40.35
N SER A 3 -2.39 15.67 -40.58
CA SER A 3 -1.08 15.63 -39.92
C SER A 3 -1.23 15.52 -38.38
N PRO A 4 -0.45 14.64 -37.71
CA PRO A 4 -0.60 14.43 -36.28
C PRO A 4 -0.32 15.72 -35.48
N ARG A 5 -1.19 16.02 -34.51
CA ARG A 5 -1.03 17.16 -33.61
C ARG A 5 0.16 16.91 -32.68
N LEU A 6 1.16 17.79 -32.72
CA LEU A 6 2.40 17.62 -31.93
C LEU A 6 2.28 18.27 -30.55
N ILE A 7 2.72 17.55 -29.52
CA ILE A 7 2.92 18.10 -28.17
C ILE A 7 4.39 18.14 -27.84
N LEU A 8 4.84 19.31 -27.42
CA LEU A 8 6.19 19.52 -26.93
C LEU A 8 6.25 19.17 -25.43
N GLY A 9 6.70 17.94 -25.14
CA GLY A 9 6.88 17.41 -23.80
C GLY A 9 5.65 16.68 -23.26
N SER A 10 4.70 17.41 -22.67
CA SER A 10 3.52 16.82 -22.03
C SER A 10 2.31 17.75 -22.12
N HIS A 11 1.11 17.17 -22.06
CA HIS A 11 -0.13 17.94 -22.12
C HIS A 11 -0.34 18.85 -20.92
N ASN A 12 0.14 18.43 -19.75
CA ASN A 12 -0.17 19.10 -18.48
C ASN A 12 -1.68 19.20 -18.25
N LYS A 13 -2.44 18.17 -18.63
CA LYS A 13 -3.88 18.07 -18.43
C LYS A 13 -4.22 16.70 -17.90
N LEU A 14 -5.20 16.62 -16.99
CA LEU A 14 -5.76 15.37 -16.49
C LEU A 14 -7.29 15.44 -16.52
N LEU A 15 -7.92 14.27 -16.58
CA LEU A 15 -9.37 14.12 -16.47
C LEU A 15 -9.76 13.85 -15.02
N GLU A 16 -10.75 14.57 -14.49
CA GLU A 16 -11.42 14.22 -13.24
C GLU A 16 -12.81 13.68 -13.58
N ILE A 17 -13.07 12.43 -13.19
CA ILE A 17 -14.28 11.69 -13.56
C ILE A 17 -15.07 11.37 -12.29
N ASP A 18 -16.35 11.72 -12.29
CA ASP A 18 -17.31 11.39 -11.25
C ASP A 18 -18.29 10.33 -11.79
N LEU A 19 -18.14 9.09 -11.32
CA LEU A 19 -18.95 7.96 -11.76
C LEU A 19 -20.41 8.08 -11.32
N THR A 20 -20.64 8.68 -10.15
CA THR A 20 -21.99 8.87 -9.59
C THR A 20 -22.77 9.88 -10.44
N LYS A 21 -22.11 10.99 -10.80
CA LYS A 21 -22.73 12.07 -11.60
C LYS A 21 -22.66 11.82 -13.11
N LYS A 22 -21.93 10.79 -13.57
CA LYS A 22 -21.60 10.55 -14.98
C LYS A 22 -21.06 11.82 -15.67
N ALA A 23 -20.16 12.52 -14.97
CA ALA A 23 -19.61 13.79 -15.42
C ALA A 23 -18.08 13.75 -15.37
N PHE A 24 -17.44 14.58 -16.20
CA PHE A 24 -16.00 14.77 -16.14
C PHE A 24 -15.63 16.24 -16.31
N THR A 25 -14.47 16.62 -15.78
CA THR A 25 -13.85 17.92 -15.98
C THR A 25 -12.36 17.74 -16.32
N THR A 26 -11.72 18.81 -16.78
CA THR A 26 -10.27 18.81 -17.05
C THR A 26 -9.55 19.72 -16.08
N VAL A 27 -8.42 19.26 -15.55
CA VAL A 27 -7.57 20.04 -14.65
C VAL A 27 -6.17 20.19 -15.24
N SER A 28 -5.63 21.40 -15.16
CA SER A 28 -4.28 21.73 -15.64
C SER A 28 -3.24 21.43 -14.57
N ILE A 29 -2.14 20.79 -14.98
CA ILE A 29 -0.98 20.50 -14.14
C ILE A 29 0.04 21.63 -14.30
N SER A 30 0.40 22.30 -13.22
CA SER A 30 1.34 23.43 -13.31
C SER A 30 2.79 22.96 -13.52
N ASN A 31 3.65 23.84 -14.03
CA ASN A 31 5.08 23.55 -14.14
C ASN A 31 5.74 23.37 -12.75
N GLU A 32 5.23 24.04 -11.72
CA GLU A 32 5.75 23.88 -10.35
C GLU A 32 5.36 22.51 -9.78
N GLU A 33 4.11 22.05 -10.00
CA GLU A 33 3.69 20.70 -9.65
C GLU A 33 4.58 19.63 -10.32
N ARG A 34 4.87 19.80 -11.61
CA ARG A 34 5.84 18.96 -12.34
C ARG A 34 7.23 19.01 -11.74
N LYS A 35 7.72 20.18 -11.37
CA LYS A 35 9.07 20.32 -10.81
C LYS A 35 9.19 19.62 -9.45
N LEU A 36 8.15 19.75 -8.61
CA LEU A 36 8.13 19.20 -7.26
C LEU A 36 7.79 17.71 -7.19
N TYR A 37 6.88 17.24 -8.06
CA TYR A 37 6.30 15.89 -8.00
C TYR A 37 6.54 15.05 -9.26
N LEU A 38 7.23 15.61 -10.26
CA LEU A 38 7.61 14.97 -11.52
C LEU A 38 6.40 14.59 -12.40
N GLY A 39 5.74 13.48 -12.08
CA GLY A 39 4.73 12.80 -12.89
C GLY A 39 4.23 11.54 -12.18
N GLY A 40 3.53 10.66 -12.89
CA GLY A 40 3.27 9.27 -12.44
C GLY A 40 2.84 9.17 -10.98
N LYS A 41 3.58 8.36 -10.19
CA LYS A 41 3.33 8.15 -8.75
C LYS A 41 3.28 9.47 -7.97
N GLY A 42 4.21 10.39 -8.21
CA GLY A 42 4.33 11.64 -7.46
C GLY A 42 3.15 12.57 -7.64
N LEU A 43 2.71 12.81 -8.88
CA LEU A 43 1.50 13.60 -9.13
C LEU A 43 0.24 12.89 -8.62
N ALA A 44 0.15 11.56 -8.78
CA ALA A 44 -0.99 10.81 -8.26
C ALA A 44 -1.12 10.95 -6.72
N ILE A 45 -0.02 10.83 -5.97
CA ILE A 45 -0.01 11.07 -4.50
C ILE A 45 -0.40 12.52 -4.18
N TYR A 46 0.18 13.50 -4.88
CA TYR A 46 -0.12 14.91 -4.65
C TYR A 46 -1.60 15.24 -4.85
N TYR A 47 -2.19 14.79 -5.95
CA TYR A 47 -3.62 15.01 -6.21
C TYR A 47 -4.51 14.24 -5.25
N LEU A 48 -4.10 13.02 -4.83
CA LEU A 48 -4.83 12.26 -3.82
C LEU A 48 -4.84 12.99 -2.47
N TYR A 49 -3.68 13.48 -2.02
CA TYR A 49 -3.56 14.32 -0.82
C TYR A 49 -4.45 15.56 -0.90
N LYS A 50 -4.51 16.20 -2.09
CA LYS A 50 -5.31 17.40 -2.34
C LYS A 50 -6.82 17.18 -2.52
N LYS A 51 -7.31 15.94 -2.61
CA LYS A 51 -8.70 15.72 -3.04
C LYS A 51 -9.44 14.66 -2.25
N MET A 52 -8.73 13.72 -1.63
CA MET A 52 -9.34 12.59 -0.95
C MET A 52 -9.39 12.82 0.56
N ASP A 53 -10.55 12.57 1.16
CA ASP A 53 -10.66 12.41 2.60
C ASP A 53 -10.01 11.08 2.98
N LEU A 54 -8.87 11.15 3.68
CA LEU A 54 -8.11 9.96 4.06
C LEU A 54 -8.84 9.07 5.07
N SER A 55 -9.88 9.57 5.73
CA SER A 55 -10.72 8.77 6.63
C SER A 55 -11.68 7.83 5.87
N CYS A 56 -11.93 8.07 4.57
CA CYS A 56 -12.90 7.31 3.78
C CYS A 56 -12.73 5.79 3.83
N ASP A 57 -13.85 5.07 3.69
CA ASP A 57 -13.83 3.62 3.47
C ASP A 57 -13.07 3.31 2.15
N PRO A 58 -12.04 2.46 2.15
CA PRO A 58 -11.34 2.03 0.94
C PRO A 58 -12.25 1.42 -0.15
N LEU A 59 -13.41 0.87 0.19
CA LEU A 59 -14.38 0.36 -0.80
C LEU A 59 -15.57 1.31 -1.00
N GLY A 60 -15.54 2.50 -0.40
CA GLY A 60 -16.58 3.50 -0.52
C GLY A 60 -16.47 4.40 -1.76
N GLU A 61 -17.53 5.18 -2.00
CA GLU A 61 -17.60 6.13 -3.12
C GLU A 61 -16.56 7.27 -3.02
N ASP A 62 -16.21 7.67 -1.80
CA ASP A 62 -15.27 8.75 -1.50
C ASP A 62 -13.79 8.38 -1.74
N ASN A 63 -13.46 7.09 -1.82
CA ASN A 63 -12.10 6.66 -2.16
C ASN A 63 -11.80 7.08 -3.60
N ILE A 64 -10.65 7.72 -3.81
CA ILE A 64 -10.25 8.24 -5.12
C ILE A 64 -9.15 7.35 -5.71
N ILE A 65 -9.29 7.02 -6.99
CA ILE A 65 -8.22 6.36 -7.75
C ILE A 65 -7.58 7.38 -8.70
N ALA A 66 -6.29 7.66 -8.49
CA ALA A 66 -5.49 8.54 -9.34
C ALA A 66 -4.54 7.72 -10.21
N ILE A 67 -4.71 7.77 -11.53
CA ILE A 67 -3.94 7.01 -12.52
C ILE A 67 -3.15 7.98 -13.41
N PHE A 68 -1.81 7.93 -13.35
CA PHE A 68 -0.95 8.88 -14.05
C PHE A 68 0.14 8.19 -14.87
N GLY A 69 0.29 8.66 -16.10
CA GLY A 69 1.37 8.24 -16.99
C GLY A 69 2.72 8.87 -16.60
N GLY A 70 3.79 8.21 -17.01
CA GLY A 70 5.12 8.80 -17.00
C GLY A 70 5.26 9.95 -17.98
N VAL A 71 6.07 10.95 -17.63
CA VAL A 71 6.38 12.06 -18.54
C VAL A 71 7.12 11.58 -19.81
N MET A 72 7.74 10.40 -19.74
CA MET A 72 8.50 9.75 -20.82
C MET A 72 7.63 8.90 -21.76
N VAL A 73 6.35 8.73 -21.45
CA VAL A 73 5.45 7.93 -22.27
C VAL A 73 5.25 8.63 -23.61
N GLY A 74 5.40 7.88 -24.71
CA GLY A 74 5.24 8.40 -26.08
C GLY A 74 6.47 9.07 -26.69
N THR A 75 7.54 9.34 -25.92
CA THR A 75 8.77 10.00 -26.42
C THR A 75 9.77 9.03 -27.07
N GLY A 76 9.50 7.73 -26.99
CA GLY A 76 10.43 6.68 -27.42
C GLY A 76 11.64 6.49 -26.51
N ALA A 77 11.60 6.97 -25.26
CA ALA A 77 12.64 6.67 -24.27
C ALA A 77 12.67 5.16 -23.97
N PRO A 78 13.83 4.58 -23.63
CA PRO A 78 13.88 3.17 -23.28
C PRO A 78 13.07 2.92 -22.01
N ASN A 79 12.31 1.82 -21.99
CA ASN A 79 11.61 1.32 -20.81
C ASN A 79 10.59 2.31 -20.22
N SER A 80 9.95 3.14 -21.06
CA SER A 80 9.11 4.27 -20.64
C SER A 80 7.60 4.13 -20.89
N SER A 81 7.10 2.89 -20.90
CA SER A 81 5.68 2.60 -21.15
C SER A 81 4.84 2.39 -19.87
N ARG A 82 5.38 2.75 -18.70
CA ARG A 82 4.69 2.52 -17.42
C ARG A 82 3.81 3.68 -16.99
N PHE A 83 2.90 3.38 -16.08
CA PHE A 83 2.02 4.32 -15.39
C PHE A 83 1.67 3.78 -14.00
N ALA A 84 1.23 4.64 -13.09
CA ALA A 84 0.86 4.25 -11.73
C ALA A 84 -0.60 4.58 -11.43
N ALA A 85 -1.21 3.72 -10.61
CA ALA A 85 -2.43 4.00 -9.89
C ALA A 85 -2.11 4.20 -8.40
N VAL A 86 -2.74 5.19 -7.78
CA VAL A 86 -2.66 5.47 -6.34
C VAL A 86 -4.07 5.63 -5.76
N THR A 87 -4.35 4.97 -4.65
CA THR A 87 -5.66 4.96 -3.97
C THR A 87 -5.48 4.59 -2.49
N LYS A 88 -6.52 4.70 -1.66
CA LYS A 88 -6.55 4.00 -0.37
C LYS A 88 -6.82 2.51 -0.61
N SER A 89 -5.97 1.64 -0.07
CA SER A 89 -6.01 0.19 -0.25
C SER A 89 -7.06 -0.46 0.64
N PRO A 90 -7.92 -1.36 0.12
CA PRO A 90 -8.81 -2.15 0.95
C PRO A 90 -8.08 -3.27 1.71
N LEU A 91 -6.94 -3.74 1.19
CA LEU A 91 -6.10 -4.73 1.86
C LEU A 91 -5.43 -4.15 3.12
N THR A 92 -4.72 -3.02 2.98
CA THR A 92 -3.90 -2.45 4.06
C THR A 92 -4.61 -1.38 4.87
N GLY A 93 -5.63 -0.72 4.29
CA GLY A 93 -6.23 0.50 4.83
C GLY A 93 -5.39 1.76 4.59
N LEU A 94 -4.24 1.63 3.92
CA LEU A 94 -3.26 2.71 3.71
C LEU A 94 -3.23 3.20 2.27
N ILE A 95 -2.50 4.28 2.01
CA ILE A 95 -2.19 4.68 0.64
C ILE A 95 -1.32 3.61 -0.01
N VAL A 96 -1.77 3.16 -1.18
CA VAL A 96 -1.00 2.25 -2.04
C VAL A 96 -0.76 2.87 -3.39
N SER A 97 0.48 2.80 -3.84
CA SER A 97 0.85 3.02 -5.24
C SER A 97 1.14 1.68 -5.92
N SER A 98 0.62 1.45 -7.12
CA SER A 98 0.94 0.29 -7.95
C SER A 98 1.37 0.74 -9.35
N SER A 99 2.38 0.11 -9.94
CA SER A 99 2.90 0.45 -11.27
C SER A 99 2.59 -0.66 -12.26
N CYS A 100 2.06 -0.29 -13.43
CA CYS A 100 1.71 -1.19 -14.51
C CYS A 100 2.44 -0.78 -15.79
N GLY A 101 2.79 -1.75 -16.62
CA GLY A 101 3.15 -1.52 -18.02
C GLY A 101 1.92 -1.57 -18.92
N GLY A 102 2.12 -1.72 -20.22
CA GLY A 102 1.01 -1.91 -21.17
C GLY A 102 0.75 -0.69 -22.03
N SER A 103 -0.47 -0.57 -22.55
CA SER A 103 -0.83 0.41 -23.58
C SER A 103 -1.49 1.66 -23.02
N PHE A 104 -2.19 1.57 -21.87
CA PHE A 104 -3.08 2.60 -21.35
C PHE A 104 -2.52 4.02 -21.41
N ALA A 105 -1.39 4.29 -20.75
CA ALA A 105 -0.85 5.65 -20.68
C ALA A 105 -0.37 6.21 -22.01
N PHE A 106 0.05 5.36 -22.96
CA PHE A 106 0.40 5.81 -24.30
C PHE A 106 -0.84 6.33 -25.03
N PHE A 107 -1.93 5.59 -24.97
CA PHE A 107 -3.18 5.99 -25.61
C PHE A 107 -3.83 7.18 -24.91
N LEU A 108 -3.77 7.25 -23.58
CA LEU A 108 -4.23 8.42 -22.81
C LEU A 108 -3.53 9.71 -23.25
N LYS A 109 -2.20 9.66 -23.43
CA LYS A 109 -1.45 10.77 -24.02
C LYS A 109 -1.83 11.04 -25.47
N SER A 110 -2.16 10.01 -26.24
CA SER A 110 -2.56 10.21 -27.64
C SER A 110 -3.89 10.95 -27.79
N VAL A 111 -4.73 10.98 -26.74
CA VAL A 111 -6.05 11.65 -26.76
C VAL A 111 -6.09 12.96 -25.97
N GLY A 112 -4.98 13.44 -25.40
CA GLY A 112 -4.96 14.77 -24.77
C GLY A 112 -4.59 14.84 -23.30
N TYR A 113 -4.38 13.70 -22.63
CA TYR A 113 -4.32 13.66 -21.16
C TYR A 113 -3.08 12.93 -20.62
N ASP A 114 -2.58 13.39 -19.48
CA ASP A 114 -1.44 12.79 -18.79
C ASP A 114 -1.86 11.92 -17.58
N GLY A 115 -3.11 12.03 -17.15
CA GLY A 115 -3.66 11.24 -16.04
C GLY A 115 -5.19 11.31 -15.96
N VAL A 116 -5.75 10.43 -15.14
CA VAL A 116 -7.18 10.33 -14.84
C VAL A 116 -7.34 10.19 -13.32
N ILE A 117 -8.28 10.92 -12.75
CA ILE A 117 -8.72 10.80 -11.35
C ILE A 117 -10.18 10.35 -11.37
N ILE A 118 -10.50 9.31 -10.61
CA ILE A 118 -11.84 8.71 -10.59
C ILE A 118 -12.37 8.75 -9.15
N LYS A 119 -13.59 9.28 -8.99
CA LYS A 119 -14.34 9.30 -7.73
C LYS A 119 -15.78 8.84 -7.95
N GLY A 120 -16.52 8.67 -6.86
CA GLY A 120 -17.90 8.21 -6.90
C GLY A 120 -17.99 6.71 -7.18
N GLN A 121 -19.21 6.24 -7.43
CA GLN A 121 -19.56 4.85 -7.71
C GLN A 121 -20.68 4.86 -8.77
N ALA A 122 -20.53 4.05 -9.82
CA ALA A 122 -21.58 3.90 -10.81
C ALA A 122 -22.74 3.07 -10.23
N LYS A 123 -23.99 3.41 -10.60
CA LYS A 123 -25.18 2.68 -10.13
C LYS A 123 -25.24 1.23 -10.62
N GLU A 124 -24.66 0.97 -11.78
CA GLU A 124 -24.64 -0.33 -12.47
C GLU A 124 -23.23 -0.59 -13.01
N PRO A 125 -22.87 -1.86 -13.31
CA PRO A 125 -21.66 -2.19 -14.05
C PRO A 125 -21.43 -1.24 -15.23
N THR A 126 -20.31 -0.53 -15.21
CA THR A 126 -19.98 0.54 -16.16
C THR A 126 -18.56 0.36 -16.69
N TYR A 127 -18.32 0.70 -17.94
CA TYR A 127 -16.98 0.95 -18.47
C TYR A 127 -16.89 2.34 -19.10
N LEU A 128 -15.70 2.94 -19.00
CA LEU A 128 -15.43 4.28 -19.53
C LEU A 128 -14.77 4.18 -20.90
N SER A 129 -15.20 5.00 -21.86
CA SER A 129 -14.48 5.22 -23.12
C SER A 129 -13.93 6.64 -23.14
N ILE A 130 -12.62 6.79 -23.35
CA ILE A 130 -11.94 8.08 -23.38
C ILE A 130 -11.46 8.37 -24.80
N THR A 131 -11.82 9.55 -25.32
CA THR A 131 -11.43 10.07 -26.63
C THR A 131 -10.88 11.49 -26.51
N GLU A 132 -10.50 12.11 -27.62
CA GLU A 132 -10.12 13.53 -27.63
C GLU A 132 -11.27 14.46 -27.22
N ASN A 133 -12.52 14.01 -27.39
CA ASN A 133 -13.71 14.78 -27.08
C ASN A 133 -14.17 14.63 -25.63
N GLY A 134 -13.54 13.75 -24.84
CA GLY A 134 -13.88 13.53 -23.43
C GLY A 134 -14.16 12.08 -23.07
N VAL A 135 -15.09 11.89 -22.13
CA VAL A 135 -15.40 10.59 -21.51
C VAL A 135 -16.86 10.20 -21.76
N SER A 136 -17.08 8.97 -22.23
CA SER A 136 -18.40 8.33 -22.31
C SER A 136 -18.55 7.25 -21.25
N PHE A 137 -19.74 7.13 -20.67
CA PHE A 137 -20.09 6.15 -19.64
C PHE A 137 -21.00 5.08 -20.24
N ASN A 138 -20.49 3.87 -20.39
CA ASN A 138 -21.19 2.79 -21.09
C ASN A 138 -21.57 1.67 -20.12
N SER A 139 -22.69 0.98 -20.37
CA SER A 139 -23.05 -0.22 -19.60
C SER A 139 -22.03 -1.34 -19.82
N ALA A 140 -21.60 -1.96 -18.73
CA ALA A 140 -20.74 -3.13 -18.74
C ALA A 140 -21.49 -4.43 -18.38
N SER A 141 -22.83 -4.44 -18.35
CA SER A 141 -23.61 -5.59 -17.89
C SER A 141 -23.33 -6.87 -18.69
N LYS A 142 -23.05 -6.76 -20.00
CA LYS A 142 -22.71 -7.92 -20.87
C LYS A 142 -21.30 -8.49 -20.65
N ILE A 143 -20.40 -7.70 -20.07
CA ILE A 143 -19.01 -8.08 -19.82
C ILE A 143 -18.70 -8.28 -18.32
N TRP A 144 -19.65 -7.97 -17.44
CA TRP A 144 -19.54 -8.30 -16.02
C TRP A 144 -19.55 -9.82 -15.83
N GLY A 145 -18.69 -10.35 -14.96
CA GLY A 145 -18.46 -11.78 -14.78
C GLY A 145 -17.45 -12.39 -15.75
N LYS A 146 -17.09 -11.70 -16.84
CA LYS A 146 -16.09 -12.18 -17.82
C LYS A 146 -14.67 -12.02 -17.30
N ASP A 147 -13.77 -12.91 -17.70
CA ASP A 147 -12.36 -12.82 -17.32
C ASP A 147 -11.67 -11.61 -17.99
N ILE A 148 -10.45 -11.28 -17.53
CA ILE A 148 -9.70 -10.12 -18.03
C ILE A 148 -9.45 -10.19 -19.54
N PHE A 149 -9.05 -11.37 -20.05
CA PHE A 149 -8.66 -11.50 -21.45
C PHE A 149 -9.88 -11.52 -22.37
N GLU A 150 -10.94 -12.22 -21.96
CA GLU A 150 -12.23 -12.20 -22.65
C GLU A 150 -12.81 -10.78 -22.69
N THR A 151 -12.77 -10.04 -21.57
CA THR A 151 -13.24 -8.64 -21.53
C THR A 151 -12.43 -7.75 -22.48
N GLN A 152 -11.10 -7.93 -22.54
CA GLN A 152 -10.25 -7.17 -23.46
C GLN A 152 -10.54 -7.50 -24.94
N GLU A 153 -10.90 -8.74 -25.24
CA GLU A 153 -11.32 -9.16 -26.58
C GLU A 153 -12.65 -8.53 -26.97
N LEU A 154 -13.67 -8.63 -26.10
CA LEU A 154 -15.00 -8.04 -26.30
C LEU A 154 -14.97 -6.51 -26.42
N LEU A 155 -13.98 -5.84 -25.82
CA LEU A 155 -13.76 -4.40 -25.94
C LEU A 155 -12.81 -4.00 -27.08
N GLU A 156 -12.38 -4.97 -27.91
CA GLU A 156 -11.45 -4.79 -29.02
C GLU A 156 -10.16 -4.06 -28.62
N ALA A 157 -9.66 -4.38 -27.43
CA ALA A 157 -8.66 -3.57 -26.74
C ALA A 157 -7.24 -3.67 -27.34
N LYS A 158 -7.02 -4.52 -28.35
CA LYS A 158 -5.72 -4.80 -28.98
C LYS A 158 -5.02 -3.54 -29.48
N ASN A 159 -5.77 -2.59 -30.02
CA ASN A 159 -5.27 -1.32 -30.57
C ASN A 159 -5.69 -0.10 -29.75
N LYS A 160 -6.07 -0.31 -28.48
CA LYS A 160 -6.57 0.72 -27.57
C LYS A 160 -5.75 0.73 -26.27
N GLY A 161 -5.84 1.83 -25.54
CA GLY A 161 -5.48 1.84 -24.12
C GLY A 161 -6.55 1.10 -23.34
N ASN A 162 -6.17 0.23 -22.41
CA ASN A 162 -7.16 -0.46 -21.59
C ASN A 162 -6.68 -0.68 -20.16
N LEU A 163 -7.64 -0.63 -19.24
CA LEU A 163 -7.57 -1.11 -17.88
C LEU A 163 -8.81 -1.94 -17.58
N VAL A 164 -8.65 -3.17 -17.10
CA VAL A 164 -9.74 -4.15 -16.96
C VAL A 164 -9.60 -4.91 -15.64
N ILE A 165 -10.72 -5.18 -14.96
CA ILE A 165 -10.79 -6.14 -13.85
C ILE A 165 -11.43 -7.45 -14.27
N GLY A 166 -11.02 -8.54 -13.62
CA GLY A 166 -11.68 -9.84 -13.70
C GLY A 166 -12.65 -10.08 -12.52
N PRO A 167 -13.19 -11.29 -12.41
CA PRO A 167 -14.11 -11.68 -11.32
C PRO A 167 -13.61 -11.36 -9.91
N ALA A 168 -12.30 -11.48 -9.63
CA ALA A 168 -11.77 -11.16 -8.32
C ALA A 168 -11.96 -9.67 -7.95
N GLY A 169 -11.87 -8.77 -8.94
CA GLY A 169 -12.13 -7.36 -8.76
C GLY A 169 -13.62 -7.09 -8.52
N GLU A 170 -14.48 -7.70 -9.32
CA GLU A 170 -15.95 -7.59 -9.23
C GLU A 170 -16.47 -8.04 -7.86
N ASN A 171 -15.92 -9.16 -7.36
CA ASN A 171 -16.22 -9.70 -6.04
C ASN A 171 -15.39 -9.06 -4.92
N ARG A 172 -14.61 -8.00 -5.20
CA ARG A 172 -13.90 -7.21 -4.19
C ARG A 172 -12.92 -8.04 -3.34
N VAL A 173 -12.25 -9.04 -3.91
CA VAL A 173 -11.13 -9.73 -3.25
C VAL A 173 -10.07 -8.70 -2.87
N LEU A 174 -9.63 -8.65 -1.61
CA LEU A 174 -8.87 -7.50 -1.10
C LEU A 174 -7.51 -7.30 -1.80
N TYR A 175 -6.99 -8.33 -2.44
CA TYR A 175 -5.77 -8.31 -3.25
C TYR A 175 -6.06 -8.54 -4.75
N ALA A 176 -7.22 -8.09 -5.24
CA ALA A 176 -7.55 -8.08 -6.65
C ALA A 176 -6.78 -7.01 -7.45
N ASN A 177 -6.53 -7.33 -8.72
CA ASN A 177 -5.72 -6.57 -9.66
C ASN A 177 -6.55 -5.91 -10.77
N VAL A 178 -5.91 -4.95 -11.44
CA VAL A 178 -6.38 -4.37 -12.70
C VAL A 178 -5.31 -4.63 -13.75
N ALA A 179 -5.71 -5.06 -14.94
CA ALA A 179 -4.82 -5.43 -16.03
C ALA A 179 -4.84 -4.42 -17.19
N SER A 180 -3.70 -4.30 -17.88
CA SER A 180 -3.55 -3.65 -19.19
C SER A 180 -2.82 -4.62 -20.12
N GLY A 181 -3.57 -5.38 -20.92
CA GLY A 181 -3.03 -6.56 -21.62
C GLY A 181 -2.61 -7.64 -20.61
N HIS A 182 -1.36 -8.09 -20.68
CA HIS A 182 -0.77 -9.04 -19.72
C HIS A 182 0.05 -8.35 -18.61
N ARG A 183 -0.26 -7.09 -18.26
CA ARG A 183 0.45 -6.30 -17.24
C ARG A 183 -0.53 -5.85 -16.17
N PHE A 184 -0.09 -5.79 -14.91
CA PHE A 184 -1.01 -5.59 -13.80
C PHE A 184 -0.60 -4.43 -12.90
N PHE A 185 -1.60 -3.70 -12.41
CA PHE A 185 -1.51 -3.10 -11.08
C PHE A 185 -1.63 -4.22 -10.06
N GLY A 186 -0.48 -4.83 -9.76
CA GLY A 186 -0.43 -6.19 -9.24
C GLY A 186 -0.62 -6.37 -7.74
N ARG A 187 -0.65 -5.30 -6.93
CA ARG A 187 -0.71 -5.40 -5.46
C ARG A 187 -1.55 -4.29 -4.84
N GLY A 188 -2.12 -4.58 -3.66
CA GLY A 188 -2.80 -3.60 -2.81
C GLY A 188 -4.30 -3.42 -3.09
N GLY A 189 -4.91 -4.29 -3.91
CA GLY A 189 -6.36 -4.34 -4.03
C GLY A 189 -7.00 -3.30 -4.92
N ILE A 190 -6.27 -2.75 -5.91
CA ILE A 190 -6.84 -1.74 -6.82
C ILE A 190 -8.00 -2.31 -7.63
N GLY A 191 -7.97 -3.61 -7.96
CA GLY A 191 -9.07 -4.29 -8.64
C GLY A 191 -10.35 -4.31 -7.81
N ALA A 192 -10.24 -4.46 -6.49
CA ALA A 192 -11.40 -4.40 -5.60
C ALA A 192 -12.00 -2.99 -5.51
N VAL A 193 -11.16 -1.94 -5.59
CA VAL A 193 -11.66 -0.56 -5.64
C VAL A 193 -12.40 -0.30 -6.96
N PHE A 194 -11.91 -0.84 -8.09
CA PHE A 194 -12.63 -0.80 -9.36
C PHE A 194 -13.99 -1.49 -9.26
N GLY A 195 -14.04 -2.73 -8.74
CA GLY A 195 -15.30 -3.47 -8.59
C GLY A 195 -16.26 -2.82 -7.60
N ALA A 196 -15.76 -2.27 -6.49
CA ALA A 196 -16.58 -1.50 -5.56
C ALA A 196 -17.21 -0.27 -6.22
N LYS A 197 -16.52 0.35 -7.19
CA LYS A 197 -17.06 1.47 -7.97
C LYS A 197 -17.99 1.06 -9.12
N ASN A 198 -18.28 -0.25 -9.27
CA ASN A 198 -18.94 -0.84 -10.43
C ASN A 198 -18.23 -0.49 -11.76
N LEU A 199 -16.92 -0.28 -11.72
CA LEU A 199 -16.11 0.06 -12.89
C LEU A 199 -15.41 -1.18 -13.42
N LYS A 200 -15.94 -1.75 -14.51
CA LYS A 200 -15.38 -2.95 -15.16
C LYS A 200 -14.09 -2.65 -15.94
N ALA A 201 -14.10 -1.53 -16.68
CA ALA A 201 -12.98 -1.18 -17.54
C ALA A 201 -12.86 0.32 -17.83
N ILE A 202 -11.67 0.73 -18.25
CA ILE A 202 -11.40 2.01 -18.88
C ILE A 202 -10.74 1.73 -20.22
N VAL A 203 -11.36 2.15 -21.31
CA VAL A 203 -10.85 2.04 -22.67
C VAL A 203 -10.49 3.42 -23.17
N VAL A 204 -9.34 3.54 -23.83
CA VAL A 204 -8.86 4.79 -24.42
C VAL A 204 -8.62 4.58 -25.90
N GLU A 205 -9.34 5.34 -26.71
CA GLU A 205 -9.23 5.25 -28.16
C GLU A 205 -7.88 5.80 -28.66
N LYS A 206 -7.54 5.48 -29.91
CA LYS A 206 -6.36 6.05 -30.56
C LYS A 206 -6.62 7.49 -30.93
N GLY A 207 -5.84 8.42 -30.36
CA GLY A 207 -5.90 9.82 -30.74
C GLY A 207 -4.83 10.26 -31.75
N SER A 208 -5.01 11.51 -32.19
CA SER A 208 -4.22 12.23 -33.19
C SER A 208 -2.90 12.78 -32.65
N PHE A 209 -2.76 12.88 -31.32
CA PHE A 209 -1.61 13.52 -30.70
C PHE A 209 -0.34 12.65 -30.72
N ARG A 210 0.81 13.29 -30.93
CA ARG A 210 2.15 12.68 -30.85
C ARG A 210 3.09 13.51 -29.98
N ILE A 211 3.89 12.82 -29.16
CA ILE A 211 4.74 13.46 -28.16
C ILE A 211 6.16 13.65 -28.70
N LYS A 212 6.65 14.89 -28.65
CA LYS A 212 8.01 15.25 -29.03
C LYS A 212 8.74 15.89 -27.83
N PRO A 213 9.97 15.48 -27.50
CA PRO A 213 10.77 16.12 -26.45
C PRO A 213 11.03 17.60 -26.75
N LYS A 214 10.97 18.49 -25.74
CA LYS A 214 11.28 19.92 -25.93
C LYS A 214 12.72 20.20 -26.37
N LYS A 215 13.69 19.39 -25.93
CA LYS A 215 15.12 19.52 -26.27
C LYS A 215 15.63 18.31 -27.04
N GLU A 216 15.15 18.13 -28.28
CA GLU A 216 15.32 16.90 -29.07
C GLU A 216 16.78 16.46 -29.28
N LYS A 217 17.69 17.35 -29.71
CA LYS A 217 19.10 17.00 -29.93
C LYS A 217 19.77 16.46 -28.65
N LYS A 218 19.57 17.16 -27.53
CA LYS A 218 20.08 16.75 -26.21
C LYS A 218 19.42 15.45 -25.74
N TYR A 219 18.11 15.32 -25.92
CA TYR A 219 17.35 14.11 -25.60
C TYR A 219 17.92 12.88 -26.32
N MET A 220 18.15 12.97 -27.64
CA MET A 220 18.68 11.84 -28.42
C MET A 220 20.07 11.39 -27.94
N LYS A 221 20.94 12.32 -27.55
CA LYS A 221 22.24 12.01 -26.93
C LYS A 221 22.06 11.22 -25.62
N ILE A 222 21.16 11.66 -24.75
CA ILE A 222 20.90 10.98 -23.47
C ILE A 222 20.22 9.62 -23.67
N LYS A 223 19.25 9.53 -24.59
CA LYS A 223 18.60 8.27 -24.98
C LYS A 223 19.61 7.23 -25.47
N ARG A 224 20.54 7.61 -26.35
CA ARG A 224 21.62 6.71 -26.81
C ARG A 224 22.51 6.26 -25.66
N LYS A 225 22.88 7.17 -24.75
CA LYS A 225 23.65 6.82 -23.54
C LYS A 225 22.88 5.81 -22.66
N ALA A 226 21.59 6.04 -22.42
CA ALA A 226 20.73 5.16 -21.63
C ALA A 226 20.64 3.75 -22.23
N ILE A 227 20.38 3.63 -23.54
CA ILE A 227 20.35 2.33 -24.24
C ILE A 227 21.71 1.65 -24.18
N LYS A 228 22.80 2.40 -24.38
CA LYS A 228 24.17 1.87 -24.28
C LYS A 228 24.47 1.30 -22.89
N TYR A 229 24.01 1.96 -21.81
CA TYR A 229 24.17 1.45 -20.45
C TYR A 229 23.37 0.17 -20.24
N ILE A 230 22.11 0.13 -20.67
CA ILE A 230 21.26 -1.06 -20.57
C ILE A 230 21.87 -2.26 -21.31
N ASN A 231 22.43 -2.04 -22.51
CA ASN A 231 22.99 -3.12 -23.34
C ASN A 231 24.40 -3.57 -22.91
N ARG A 232 25.09 -2.82 -22.03
CA ARG A 232 26.42 -3.17 -21.52
C ARG A 232 26.40 -3.81 -20.13
N ASN A 233 25.28 -3.72 -19.43
CA ASN A 233 25.18 -4.13 -18.04
C ASN A 233 24.74 -5.58 -17.91
N GLU A 234 25.56 -6.41 -17.25
CA GLU A 234 25.34 -7.87 -17.09
C GLU A 234 23.94 -8.22 -16.56
N TYR A 235 23.39 -7.44 -15.63
CA TYR A 235 22.06 -7.73 -15.06
C TYR A 235 20.93 -7.47 -16.06
N THR A 236 21.04 -6.42 -16.87
CA THR A 236 19.97 -6.03 -17.80
C THR A 236 20.10 -6.64 -19.20
N SER A 237 21.32 -6.79 -19.71
CA SER A 237 21.55 -7.28 -21.09
C SER A 237 21.70 -8.79 -21.18
N ASP A 238 22.10 -9.45 -20.09
CA ASP A 238 22.32 -10.90 -20.04
C ASP A 238 21.30 -11.56 -19.10
N LEU A 239 21.44 -11.41 -17.78
CA LEU A 239 20.60 -12.12 -16.79
C LEU A 239 19.10 -11.95 -17.03
N TYR A 240 18.59 -10.70 -16.95
CA TYR A 240 17.16 -10.47 -17.12
C TYR A 240 16.68 -10.65 -18.55
N ARG A 241 17.54 -10.42 -19.54
CA ARG A 241 17.17 -10.65 -20.93
C ARG A 241 16.97 -12.13 -21.19
N ASN A 242 17.84 -13.00 -20.70
CA ASN A 242 17.82 -14.43 -21.00
C ASN A 242 16.83 -15.20 -20.13
N TYR A 243 16.75 -14.89 -18.83
CA TYR A 243 16.00 -15.69 -17.86
C TYR A 243 14.77 -14.98 -17.29
N GLY A 244 14.56 -13.71 -17.67
CA GLY A 244 13.56 -12.86 -17.02
C GLY A 244 13.90 -12.61 -15.55
N THR A 245 12.90 -12.35 -14.72
CA THR A 245 13.13 -12.15 -13.29
C THR A 245 13.53 -13.43 -12.56
N ASN A 246 13.23 -14.62 -13.12
CA ASN A 246 13.68 -15.92 -12.60
C ASN A 246 15.21 -16.08 -12.60
N ALA A 247 15.97 -15.17 -13.24
CA ALA A 247 17.42 -15.03 -13.01
C ALA A 247 17.78 -14.92 -11.52
N GLY A 248 16.87 -14.38 -10.70
CA GLY A 248 17.05 -14.25 -9.26
C GLY A 248 16.88 -15.56 -8.48
N PHE A 249 16.27 -16.60 -9.04
CA PHE A 249 15.86 -17.79 -8.28
C PHE A 249 17.05 -18.54 -7.69
N ARG A 250 18.04 -18.87 -8.53
CA ARG A 250 19.29 -19.50 -8.11
C ARG A 250 20.06 -18.64 -7.13
N ILE A 251 20.21 -17.35 -7.41
CA ILE A 251 20.89 -16.40 -6.53
C ILE A 251 20.23 -16.40 -5.14
N CYS A 252 18.90 -16.38 -5.08
CA CYS A 252 18.18 -16.38 -3.82
C CYS A 252 18.36 -17.69 -3.05
N ASN A 253 18.36 -18.84 -3.74
CA ASN A 253 18.60 -20.13 -3.12
C ASN A 253 20.04 -20.22 -2.54
N GLU A 254 21.05 -19.89 -3.34
CA GLU A 254 22.47 -19.92 -2.94
C GLU A 254 22.77 -18.93 -1.80
N LYS A 255 22.11 -17.77 -1.80
CA LYS A 255 22.24 -16.76 -0.74
C LYS A 255 21.34 -17.03 0.46
N LYS A 256 20.60 -18.14 0.47
CA LYS A 256 19.66 -18.54 1.52
C LYS A 256 18.64 -17.44 1.81
N ILE A 257 18.09 -16.81 0.78
CA ILE A 257 17.01 -15.81 0.89
C ILE A 257 15.76 -16.22 0.12
N LEU A 258 15.71 -17.46 -0.39
CA LEU A 258 14.53 -18.03 -1.04
C LEU A 258 13.52 -18.46 0.03
N PRO A 259 12.26 -17.98 0.00
CA PRO A 259 11.25 -18.47 0.93
C PRO A 259 10.91 -19.93 0.62
N VAL A 260 10.95 -20.77 1.66
CA VAL A 260 10.55 -22.16 1.57
C VAL A 260 9.60 -22.48 2.72
N ARG A 261 8.47 -23.12 2.40
CA ARG A 261 7.43 -23.55 3.35
C ARG A 261 7.01 -22.43 4.32
N ASN A 262 6.24 -21.46 3.83
CA ASN A 262 5.85 -20.24 4.54
C ASN A 262 7.02 -19.55 5.28
N PHE A 263 8.14 -19.38 4.56
CA PHE A 263 9.38 -18.80 5.08
C PHE A 263 9.95 -19.54 6.32
N THR A 264 9.70 -20.84 6.53
CA THR A 264 10.36 -21.57 7.63
C THR A 264 11.84 -21.85 7.31
N LYS A 265 12.18 -21.99 6.02
CA LYS A 265 13.54 -22.23 5.52
C LYS A 265 13.94 -21.18 4.46
N GLY A 266 15.25 -21.03 4.25
CA GLY A 266 15.83 -20.04 3.33
C GLY A 266 16.36 -20.59 2.00
N MET A 267 16.36 -21.91 1.84
CA MET A 267 16.83 -22.61 0.65
C MET A 267 16.17 -23.99 0.56
N SER A 268 16.18 -24.56 -0.63
CA SER A 268 15.78 -25.94 -0.89
C SER A 268 16.72 -26.57 -1.90
N GLU A 269 16.98 -27.87 -1.73
CA GLU A 269 17.77 -28.66 -2.69
C GLU A 269 17.02 -28.87 -4.00
N LYS A 270 15.68 -28.97 -3.94
CA LYS A 270 14.80 -29.08 -5.13
C LYS A 270 14.64 -27.76 -5.90
N ALA A 271 15.24 -26.67 -5.44
CA ALA A 271 15.10 -25.36 -6.08
C ALA A 271 15.62 -25.33 -7.53
N SER A 272 16.53 -26.23 -7.91
CA SER A 272 17.06 -26.36 -9.27
C SER A 272 15.98 -26.60 -10.32
N GLU A 273 14.87 -27.22 -9.95
CA GLU A 273 13.70 -27.45 -10.82
C GLU A 273 13.09 -26.14 -11.33
N LEU A 274 13.25 -25.05 -10.58
CA LEU A 274 12.66 -23.74 -10.86
C LEU A 274 13.71 -22.67 -11.21
N TYR A 275 14.96 -23.06 -11.47
CA TYR A 275 16.00 -22.13 -11.88
C TYR A 275 15.69 -21.50 -13.24
N GLY A 276 15.96 -20.19 -13.37
CA GLY A 276 15.68 -19.45 -14.60
C GLY A 276 16.41 -20.01 -15.82
N GLU A 277 17.59 -20.59 -15.63
CA GLU A 277 18.37 -21.30 -16.63
C GLU A 277 17.60 -22.50 -17.21
N ARG A 278 17.01 -23.34 -16.35
CA ARG A 278 16.19 -24.48 -16.75
C ARG A 278 14.89 -24.03 -17.41
N LEU A 279 14.21 -23.05 -16.81
CA LEU A 279 12.97 -22.51 -17.36
C LEU A 279 13.18 -21.97 -18.80
N LYS A 280 14.34 -21.37 -19.04
CA LYS A 280 14.75 -20.88 -20.36
C LYS A 280 14.99 -22.03 -21.35
N SER A 281 15.73 -23.07 -20.97
CA SER A 281 16.05 -24.17 -21.88
C SER A 281 14.82 -25.00 -22.27
N GLU A 282 13.94 -25.27 -21.31
CA GLU A 282 12.81 -26.19 -21.50
C GLU A 282 11.56 -25.48 -22.05
N PHE A 283 11.18 -24.35 -21.45
CA PHE A 283 9.85 -23.78 -21.67
C PHE A 283 9.86 -22.50 -22.52
N TYR A 284 10.81 -21.59 -22.33
CA TYR A 284 10.72 -20.25 -22.95
C TYR A 284 10.89 -20.30 -24.47
N LYS A 285 9.99 -19.62 -25.20
CA LYS A 285 10.01 -19.59 -26.68
C LYS A 285 10.23 -18.21 -27.27
N LYS A 286 9.62 -17.16 -26.69
CA LYS A 286 9.75 -15.79 -27.23
C LYS A 286 9.61 -14.71 -26.19
N TYR A 287 10.12 -13.52 -26.51
CA TYR A 287 9.94 -12.34 -25.68
C TYR A 287 8.48 -11.86 -25.68
N SER A 288 8.03 -11.40 -24.52
CA SER A 288 6.74 -10.76 -24.23
C SER A 288 7.03 -9.53 -23.37
N SER A 289 7.54 -8.49 -24.02
CA SER A 289 8.14 -7.34 -23.33
C SER A 289 7.29 -6.07 -23.41
N CYS A 290 7.49 -5.16 -22.46
CA CYS A 290 6.83 -3.86 -22.48
C CYS A 290 7.25 -3.06 -23.74
N ARG A 291 6.38 -2.14 -24.17
CA ARG A 291 6.66 -1.26 -25.32
C ARG A 291 7.92 -0.44 -25.10
N ASN A 292 8.77 -0.32 -26.13
CA ASN A 292 10.06 0.38 -26.10
C ASN A 292 11.04 -0.13 -25.03
N CYS A 293 10.94 -1.38 -24.60
CA CYS A 293 11.83 -1.97 -23.61
C CYS A 293 13.16 -2.41 -24.27
N ALA A 294 14.30 -1.96 -23.74
CA ALA A 294 15.62 -2.41 -24.18
C ALA A 294 16.17 -3.60 -23.36
N ILE A 295 15.51 -3.93 -22.23
CA ILE A 295 15.92 -5.02 -21.32
C ILE A 295 15.38 -6.37 -21.82
N LEU A 296 14.11 -6.38 -22.23
CA LEU A 296 13.39 -7.55 -22.74
C LEU A 296 13.15 -8.69 -21.72
N CYS A 297 12.84 -8.36 -20.45
CA CYS A 297 12.74 -9.37 -19.40
C CYS A 297 11.51 -10.30 -19.45
N GLY A 298 10.43 -9.90 -20.11
CA GLY A 298 9.21 -10.69 -20.13
C GLY A 298 9.27 -11.78 -21.21
N HIS A 299 8.79 -12.97 -20.89
CA HIS A 299 8.84 -14.15 -21.76
C HIS A 299 7.48 -14.83 -21.90
N LYS A 300 7.21 -15.42 -23.07
CA LYS A 300 6.19 -16.46 -23.23
C LYS A 300 6.89 -17.81 -23.40
N GLY A 301 6.36 -18.83 -22.76
CA GLY A 301 6.85 -20.20 -22.83
C GLY A 301 5.73 -21.18 -23.17
N MET A 302 6.12 -22.38 -23.61
CA MET A 302 5.21 -23.48 -23.84
C MET A 302 5.08 -24.27 -22.54
N PHE A 303 3.92 -24.21 -21.88
CA PHE A 303 3.63 -24.96 -20.66
C PHE A 303 2.31 -25.72 -20.88
N ASN A 304 2.28 -27.02 -20.59
CA ASN A 304 1.12 -27.89 -20.86
C ASN A 304 0.62 -27.76 -22.31
N GLY A 305 1.54 -27.70 -23.26
CA GLY A 305 1.24 -27.52 -24.70
C GLY A 305 0.64 -26.15 -25.09
N LYS A 306 0.59 -25.18 -24.17
CA LYS A 306 0.03 -23.84 -24.41
C LYS A 306 1.11 -22.76 -24.33
N LEU A 307 1.09 -21.83 -25.29
CA LEU A 307 1.99 -20.68 -25.31
C LEU A 307 1.46 -19.54 -24.42
N ILE A 308 1.84 -19.56 -23.14
CA ILE A 308 1.36 -18.62 -22.11
C ILE A 308 2.50 -17.74 -21.57
N GLN A 309 2.12 -16.72 -20.78
CA GLN A 309 3.08 -15.82 -20.12
C GLN A 309 3.85 -16.59 -19.06
N ALA A 310 5.19 -16.62 -19.18
CA ALA A 310 6.03 -17.25 -18.16
C ALA A 310 5.88 -16.50 -16.82
N PRO A 311 5.78 -17.22 -15.69
CA PRO A 311 5.67 -16.61 -14.37
C PRO A 311 6.94 -15.81 -14.02
N GLU A 312 6.75 -14.66 -13.37
CA GLU A 312 7.84 -13.87 -12.82
C GLU A 312 8.37 -14.52 -11.51
N TYR A 313 9.59 -14.18 -11.09
CA TYR A 313 10.26 -14.71 -9.88
C TYR A 313 9.37 -14.78 -8.64
N GLU A 314 8.60 -13.71 -8.39
CA GLU A 314 7.71 -13.63 -7.25
C GLU A 314 6.64 -14.73 -7.28
N THR A 315 6.00 -14.94 -8.44
CA THR A 315 5.04 -16.02 -8.64
C THR A 315 5.73 -17.38 -8.51
N THR A 316 6.89 -17.56 -9.17
CA THR A 316 7.64 -18.83 -9.15
C THR A 316 8.09 -19.24 -7.76
N SER A 317 8.63 -18.30 -6.98
CA SER A 317 9.14 -18.59 -5.62
C SER A 317 8.01 -18.79 -4.62
N LEU A 318 6.92 -18.03 -4.72
CA LEU A 318 5.87 -18.06 -3.70
C LEU A 318 4.81 -19.14 -3.94
N PHE A 319 4.46 -19.47 -5.18
CA PHE A 319 3.69 -20.69 -5.47
C PHE A 319 4.55 -21.95 -5.49
N GLY A 320 5.84 -21.79 -5.81
CA GLY A 320 6.76 -22.91 -5.86
C GLY A 320 7.35 -23.22 -4.50
N SER A 321 8.57 -22.75 -4.26
CA SER A 321 9.36 -23.12 -3.07
C SER A 321 8.66 -22.80 -1.75
N ASN A 322 7.91 -21.69 -1.66
CA ASN A 322 7.20 -21.31 -0.44
C ASN A 322 5.99 -22.22 -0.12
N LEU A 323 5.44 -22.94 -1.12
CA LEU A 323 4.46 -24.01 -0.93
C LEU A 323 5.09 -25.42 -1.02
N GLU A 324 6.41 -25.51 -1.20
CA GLU A 324 7.19 -26.73 -1.45
C GLU A 324 6.80 -27.47 -2.75
N ILE A 325 6.31 -26.74 -3.75
CA ILE A 325 5.91 -27.27 -5.05
C ILE A 325 6.98 -26.90 -6.08
N TYR A 326 7.50 -27.87 -6.82
CA TYR A 326 8.63 -27.69 -7.74
C TYR A 326 8.26 -28.07 -9.18
N ASP A 327 7.02 -27.78 -9.56
CA ASP A 327 6.46 -28.05 -10.89
C ASP A 327 6.24 -26.71 -11.64
N ALA A 328 7.06 -26.47 -12.66
CA ALA A 328 7.01 -25.23 -13.44
C ALA A 328 5.72 -25.09 -14.25
N GLU A 329 5.12 -26.19 -14.71
CA GLU A 329 3.90 -26.18 -15.52
C GLU A 329 2.68 -25.85 -14.66
N LYS A 330 2.59 -26.43 -13.45
CA LYS A 330 1.53 -26.08 -12.48
C LYS A 330 1.62 -24.64 -12.03
N ILE A 331 2.82 -24.14 -11.75
CA ILE A 331 3.00 -22.73 -11.38
C ILE A 331 2.61 -21.80 -12.55
N ALA A 332 2.94 -22.17 -13.79
CA ALA A 332 2.56 -21.40 -14.97
C ALA A 332 1.03 -21.43 -15.20
N GLU A 333 0.38 -22.57 -14.94
CA GLU A 333 -1.09 -22.72 -14.94
C GLU A 333 -1.74 -21.76 -13.93
N TRP A 334 -1.29 -21.75 -12.67
CA TRP A 334 -1.82 -20.86 -11.64
C TRP A 334 -1.56 -19.38 -11.92
N ASN A 335 -0.42 -19.06 -12.52
CA ASN A 335 -0.13 -17.71 -13.00
C ASN A 335 -1.16 -17.25 -14.06
N GLU A 336 -1.53 -18.12 -14.99
CA GLU A 336 -2.55 -17.85 -16.01
C GLU A 336 -3.95 -17.72 -15.39
N ILE A 337 -4.32 -18.60 -14.45
CA ILE A 337 -5.59 -18.51 -13.70
C ILE A 337 -5.67 -17.17 -12.94
N CYS A 338 -4.64 -16.81 -12.18
CA CYS A 338 -4.58 -15.54 -11.47
C CYS A 338 -4.65 -14.35 -12.43
N SER A 339 -4.01 -14.45 -13.59
CA SER A 339 -4.02 -13.41 -14.63
C SER A 339 -5.40 -13.18 -15.24
N ARG A 340 -6.17 -14.25 -15.44
CA ARG A 340 -7.56 -14.20 -15.95
C ARG A 340 -8.54 -13.65 -14.93
N LEU A 341 -8.45 -14.16 -13.70
CA LEU A 341 -9.36 -13.81 -12.61
C LEU A 341 -9.07 -12.42 -12.03
N GLY A 342 -7.83 -11.95 -12.15
CA GLY A 342 -7.37 -10.67 -11.64
C GLY A 342 -6.91 -10.75 -10.18
N LEU A 343 -6.05 -11.71 -9.85
CA LEU A 343 -5.53 -11.94 -8.49
C LEU A 343 -4.03 -11.58 -8.39
N ASP A 344 -3.62 -10.99 -7.26
CA ASP A 344 -2.20 -10.80 -6.91
C ASP A 344 -1.55 -12.14 -6.56
N THR A 345 -0.66 -12.62 -7.44
CA THR A 345 0.05 -13.88 -7.26
C THR A 345 0.90 -13.92 -6.00
N ILE A 346 1.40 -12.78 -5.50
CA ILE A 346 2.18 -12.71 -4.26
C ILE A 346 1.24 -12.90 -3.06
N SER A 347 0.19 -12.08 -2.99
CA SER A 347 -0.67 -12.05 -1.81
C SER A 347 -1.48 -13.33 -1.68
N ILE A 348 -1.96 -13.90 -2.79
CA ILE A 348 -2.70 -15.17 -2.76
C ILE A 348 -1.80 -16.34 -2.35
N SER A 349 -0.60 -16.49 -2.91
CA SER A 349 0.29 -17.60 -2.58
C SER A 349 0.76 -17.57 -1.12
N VAL A 350 1.04 -16.39 -0.58
CA VAL A 350 1.36 -16.22 0.85
C VAL A 350 0.13 -16.47 1.74
N THR A 351 -1.07 -16.13 1.26
CA THR A 351 -2.32 -16.45 1.95
C THR A 351 -2.55 -17.96 2.03
N LEU A 352 -2.30 -18.69 0.94
CA LEU A 352 -2.34 -20.16 0.91
C LEU A 352 -1.29 -20.74 1.87
N ALA A 353 -0.05 -20.24 1.85
CA ALA A 353 1.01 -20.72 2.72
C ALA A 353 0.66 -20.56 4.22
N TYR A 354 0.06 -19.42 4.60
CA TYR A 354 -0.47 -19.22 5.94
C TYR A 354 -1.59 -20.20 6.27
N ALA A 355 -2.56 -20.40 5.37
CA ALA A 355 -3.71 -21.27 5.60
C ALA A 355 -3.29 -22.74 5.79
N ILE A 356 -2.32 -23.21 4.99
CA ILE A 356 -1.74 -24.55 5.13
C ILE A 356 -1.04 -24.69 6.49
N GLU A 357 -0.17 -23.74 6.87
CA GLU A 357 0.51 -23.82 8.17
C GLU A 357 -0.46 -23.69 9.35
N ALA A 358 -1.50 -22.86 9.24
CA ALA A 358 -2.55 -22.74 10.25
C ALA A 358 -3.34 -24.05 10.40
N ASN A 359 -3.57 -24.78 9.30
CA ASN A 359 -4.19 -26.10 9.33
C ASN A 359 -3.29 -27.15 10.01
N GLU A 360 -2.01 -27.19 9.70
CA GLU A 360 -1.04 -28.06 10.38
C GLU A 360 -0.94 -27.78 11.89
N LYS A 361 -1.27 -26.55 12.31
CA LYS A 361 -1.34 -26.12 13.72
C LYS A 361 -2.74 -26.20 14.33
N ASN A 362 -3.71 -26.80 13.63
CA ASN A 362 -5.11 -26.94 14.08
C ASN A 362 -5.82 -25.62 14.37
N LEU A 363 -5.44 -24.52 13.70
CA LEU A 363 -6.03 -23.18 13.88
C LEU A 363 -7.11 -22.87 12.84
N PHE A 364 -7.01 -23.45 11.64
CA PHE A 364 -7.90 -23.20 10.52
C PHE A 364 -8.00 -24.45 9.65
N SER A 365 -9.21 -24.98 9.43
CA SER A 365 -9.37 -26.16 8.58
C SER A 365 -9.18 -25.78 7.11
N PHE A 366 -8.20 -26.39 6.45
CA PHE A 366 -7.85 -26.10 5.07
C PHE A 366 -7.42 -27.37 4.32
N PRO A 367 -7.94 -27.65 3.11
CA PRO A 367 -7.70 -28.92 2.43
C PRO A 367 -6.30 -29.06 1.81
N LEU A 368 -5.62 -27.96 1.50
CA LEU A 368 -4.30 -28.02 0.84
C LEU A 368 -3.18 -28.37 1.84
N LYS A 369 -2.11 -28.97 1.31
CA LYS A 369 -0.91 -29.35 2.06
C LYS A 369 0.35 -28.82 1.36
N PHE A 370 1.40 -28.56 2.14
CA PHE A 370 2.70 -28.24 1.56
C PHE A 370 3.19 -29.44 0.73
N GLY A 371 3.79 -29.16 -0.44
CA GLY A 371 4.30 -30.16 -1.36
C GLY A 371 3.26 -30.85 -2.25
N SER A 372 1.99 -30.48 -2.15
CA SER A 372 0.88 -31.06 -2.93
C SER A 372 0.25 -29.99 -3.84
N PRO A 373 0.31 -30.14 -5.18
CA PRO A 373 -0.31 -29.22 -6.12
C PRO A 373 -1.83 -29.42 -6.28
N GLU A 374 -2.37 -30.53 -5.81
CA GLU A 374 -3.78 -30.89 -5.96
C GLU A 374 -4.70 -29.89 -5.25
N GLY A 375 -5.79 -29.48 -5.91
CA GLY A 375 -6.80 -28.57 -5.33
C GLY A 375 -6.44 -27.08 -5.39
N VAL A 376 -5.20 -26.70 -5.73
CA VAL A 376 -4.80 -25.29 -5.77
C VAL A 376 -5.63 -24.51 -6.79
N SER A 377 -5.80 -25.06 -8.00
CA SER A 377 -6.54 -24.39 -9.08
C SER A 377 -7.99 -24.06 -8.67
N GLU A 378 -8.68 -25.02 -8.05
CA GLU A 378 -10.04 -24.89 -7.52
C GLU A 378 -10.13 -23.78 -6.46
N ILE A 379 -9.18 -23.76 -5.52
CA ILE A 379 -9.13 -22.72 -4.48
C ILE A 379 -8.91 -21.32 -5.07
N LEU A 380 -8.12 -21.17 -6.15
CA LEU A 380 -7.96 -19.87 -6.81
C LEU A 380 -9.30 -19.36 -7.38
N TYR A 381 -10.10 -20.25 -7.97
CA TYR A 381 -11.44 -19.91 -8.44
C TYR A 381 -12.39 -19.59 -7.28
N ASP A 382 -12.38 -20.38 -6.21
CA ASP A 382 -13.18 -20.13 -5.02
C ASP A 382 -12.87 -18.77 -4.39
N ILE A 383 -11.59 -18.37 -4.34
CA ILE A 383 -11.19 -17.04 -3.87
C ILE A 383 -11.73 -15.95 -4.80
N ALA A 384 -11.52 -16.06 -6.11
CA ALA A 384 -11.94 -15.05 -7.06
C ALA A 384 -13.46 -14.84 -7.09
N TYR A 385 -14.22 -15.91 -6.90
CA TYR A 385 -15.68 -15.90 -6.85
C TYR A 385 -16.25 -15.81 -5.44
N ARG A 386 -15.39 -15.77 -4.42
CA ARG A 386 -15.78 -15.76 -3.01
C ARG A 386 -16.80 -16.87 -2.68
N LYS A 387 -16.44 -18.11 -2.99
CA LYS A 387 -17.26 -19.30 -2.71
C LYS A 387 -16.63 -20.13 -1.60
N GLY A 388 -17.46 -20.63 -0.68
CA GLY A 388 -17.01 -21.50 0.42
C GLY A 388 -15.84 -20.88 1.20
N ILE A 389 -14.73 -21.61 1.27
CA ILE A 389 -13.51 -21.16 1.96
C ILE A 389 -12.83 -19.94 1.30
N GLY A 390 -13.14 -19.69 0.03
CA GLY A 390 -12.65 -18.53 -0.73
C GLY A 390 -13.08 -17.18 -0.15
N GLU A 391 -14.23 -17.10 0.55
CA GLU A 391 -14.65 -15.88 1.26
C GLU A 391 -13.64 -15.45 2.33
N GLU A 392 -13.16 -16.42 3.11
CA GLU A 392 -12.19 -16.18 4.18
C GLU A 392 -10.83 -15.82 3.58
N LEU A 393 -10.38 -16.60 2.60
CA LEU A 393 -9.07 -16.41 1.97
C LEU A 393 -8.98 -15.09 1.20
N ALA A 394 -10.07 -14.60 0.62
CA ALA A 394 -10.13 -13.32 -0.09
C ALA A 394 -9.78 -12.09 0.78
N LEU A 395 -9.70 -12.25 2.11
CA LEU A 395 -9.38 -11.20 3.08
C LEU A 395 -7.89 -11.02 3.36
N GLY A 396 -7.06 -11.97 2.93
CA GLY A 396 -5.60 -11.95 3.11
C GLY A 396 -5.13 -12.34 4.50
N THR A 397 -3.82 -12.51 4.65
CA THR A 397 -3.21 -13.13 5.85
C THR A 397 -3.47 -12.36 7.15
N LYS A 398 -3.48 -11.02 7.11
CA LYS A 398 -3.71 -10.21 8.32
C LYS A 398 -5.06 -10.51 8.97
N ARG A 399 -6.14 -10.49 8.18
CA ARG A 399 -7.50 -10.68 8.68
C ARG A 399 -7.74 -12.13 9.09
N LEU A 400 -7.21 -13.09 8.33
CA LEU A 400 -7.23 -14.49 8.72
C LEU A 400 -6.52 -14.71 10.05
N ALA A 401 -5.32 -14.14 10.24
CA ALA A 401 -4.57 -14.29 11.47
C ALA A 401 -5.16 -13.55 12.68
N GLU A 402 -5.89 -12.46 12.44
CA GLU A 402 -6.69 -11.80 13.47
C GLU A 402 -7.88 -12.67 13.91
N LYS A 403 -8.47 -13.45 13.00
CA LYS A 403 -9.63 -14.31 13.26
C LYS A 403 -9.27 -15.68 13.83
N TYR A 404 -8.29 -16.35 13.24
CA TYR A 404 -7.94 -17.74 13.54
C TYR A 404 -6.63 -17.90 14.34
N GLY A 405 -5.85 -16.82 14.52
CA GLY A 405 -4.57 -16.85 15.23
C GLY A 405 -3.36 -17.03 14.32
N GLY A 406 -2.19 -17.35 14.89
CA GLY A 406 -0.97 -17.53 14.09
C GLY A 406 -0.31 -16.24 13.58
N LYS A 407 -0.49 -15.11 14.28
CA LYS A 407 0.10 -13.81 13.91
C LYS A 407 1.63 -13.86 13.72
N GLY A 408 2.33 -14.69 14.48
CA GLY A 408 3.79 -14.86 14.36
C GLY A 408 4.24 -15.45 13.02
N PHE A 409 3.39 -16.23 12.34
CA PHE A 409 3.67 -16.85 11.04
C PHE A 409 2.78 -16.31 9.88
N ALA A 410 1.97 -15.28 10.13
CA ALA A 410 1.25 -14.54 9.10
C ALA A 410 2.21 -13.57 8.39
N MET A 411 2.77 -13.98 7.26
CA MET A 411 3.81 -13.24 6.55
C MET A 411 3.27 -12.00 5.83
N ASN A 412 2.95 -10.95 6.58
CA ASN A 412 2.59 -9.62 6.07
C ASN A 412 3.15 -8.48 6.94
N ILE A 413 3.22 -7.27 6.39
CA ILE A 413 3.38 -6.03 7.15
C ILE A 413 2.35 -5.01 6.70
N LYS A 414 1.69 -4.39 7.67
CA LYS A 414 0.56 -3.46 7.46
C LYS A 414 -0.57 -4.10 6.63
N GLY A 415 -0.69 -5.43 6.67
CA GLY A 415 -1.67 -6.19 5.89
C GLY A 415 -1.24 -6.56 4.47
N LEU A 416 -0.08 -6.11 3.99
CA LEU A 416 0.44 -6.51 2.68
C LEU A 416 1.40 -7.68 2.83
N GLU A 417 1.16 -8.78 2.12
CA GLU A 417 1.95 -10.02 2.17
C GLU A 417 3.41 -9.80 1.71
N PHE A 418 4.34 -10.60 2.24
CA PHE A 418 5.75 -10.53 1.84
C PHE A 418 5.96 -10.97 0.40
N SER A 419 6.85 -10.27 -0.31
CA SER A 419 7.46 -10.78 -1.53
C SER A 419 8.52 -11.84 -1.24
N GLY A 420 8.96 -12.54 -2.28
CA GLY A 420 9.79 -13.74 -2.21
C GLY A 420 11.25 -13.54 -1.81
N TYR A 421 11.54 -12.73 -0.79
CA TYR A 421 12.88 -12.58 -0.24
C TYR A 421 12.85 -12.67 1.27
N ASP A 422 13.48 -13.70 1.84
CA ASP A 422 13.58 -13.87 3.29
C ASP A 422 14.54 -12.82 3.89
N PRO A 423 14.05 -11.95 4.79
CA PRO A 423 14.85 -10.85 5.32
C PRO A 423 15.95 -11.29 6.29
N ARG A 424 15.93 -12.53 6.82
CA ARG A 424 16.95 -13.00 7.77
C ARG A 424 18.34 -13.11 7.12
N GLY A 425 18.42 -13.37 5.81
CA GLY A 425 19.67 -13.32 5.05
C GLY A 425 20.02 -11.94 4.46
N CYS A 426 19.11 -10.96 4.52
CA CYS A 426 19.25 -9.61 3.97
C CYS A 426 18.62 -8.58 4.91
N TRP A 427 19.35 -8.17 5.95
CA TRP A 427 18.80 -7.31 7.01
C TRP A 427 18.39 -5.92 6.51
N GLY A 428 19.05 -5.38 5.49
CA GLY A 428 18.62 -4.15 4.83
C GLY A 428 17.27 -4.30 4.15
N GLN A 429 17.02 -5.44 3.51
CA GLN A 429 15.71 -5.78 2.96
C GLN A 429 14.66 -5.95 4.06
N GLY A 430 15.01 -6.53 5.21
CA GLY A 430 14.16 -6.58 6.40
C GLY A 430 13.72 -5.19 6.88
N LEU A 431 14.68 -4.26 7.02
CA LEU A 431 14.36 -2.86 7.33
C LEU A 431 13.46 -2.25 6.26
N SER A 432 13.76 -2.47 4.97
CA SER A 432 12.97 -1.95 3.86
C SER A 432 11.52 -2.45 3.89
N TYR A 433 11.27 -3.70 4.26
CA TYR A 433 9.91 -4.23 4.39
C TYR A 433 9.16 -3.57 5.55
N SER A 434 9.82 -3.45 6.70
CA SER A 434 9.25 -2.85 7.91
C SER A 434 8.77 -1.41 7.65
N VAL A 435 9.63 -0.55 7.07
CA VAL A 435 9.34 0.90 6.96
C VAL A 435 8.62 1.29 5.66
N ALA A 436 8.41 0.36 4.73
CA ALA A 436 7.75 0.64 3.46
C ALA A 436 6.32 1.21 3.66
N ASN A 437 6.04 2.33 2.97
CA ASN A 437 4.76 3.04 3.10
C ASN A 437 3.53 2.16 2.85
N ARG A 438 3.59 1.27 1.85
CA ARG A 438 2.45 0.42 1.44
C ARG A 438 2.39 -0.95 2.10
N GLY A 439 3.32 -1.27 3.03
CA GLY A 439 3.50 -2.62 3.58
C GLY A 439 4.63 -3.43 2.91
N ALA A 440 4.71 -4.74 3.19
CA ALA A 440 5.85 -5.60 2.83
C ALA A 440 6.07 -5.73 1.31
N CYS A 441 6.78 -4.76 0.71
CA CYS A 441 7.09 -4.76 -0.71
C CYS A 441 8.56 -4.48 -1.00
N HIS A 442 9.19 -5.41 -1.73
CA HIS A 442 10.60 -5.31 -2.11
C HIS A 442 10.89 -4.12 -3.03
N LEU A 443 9.93 -3.68 -3.84
CA LEU A 443 10.11 -2.54 -4.77
C LEU A 443 10.06 -1.16 -4.09
N SER A 444 9.96 -1.09 -2.77
CA SER A 444 10.15 0.19 -2.06
C SER A 444 11.62 0.64 -2.12
N ALA A 445 12.58 -0.29 -2.00
CA ALA A 445 14.00 0.02 -2.01
C ALA A 445 14.93 -1.10 -2.55
N SER A 446 14.42 -2.34 -2.69
CA SER A 446 15.12 -3.53 -3.22
C SER A 446 16.53 -3.74 -2.67
N LEU A 447 16.71 -3.64 -1.35
CA LEU A 447 18.02 -3.76 -0.71
C LEU A 447 18.68 -5.13 -0.91
N PHE A 448 17.89 -6.18 -1.09
CA PHE A 448 18.39 -7.51 -1.46
C PHE A 448 19.31 -7.47 -2.69
N THR A 449 19.13 -6.52 -3.61
CA THR A 449 20.01 -6.37 -4.79
C THR A 449 21.43 -5.98 -4.39
N LEU A 450 21.59 -5.01 -3.49
CA LEU A 450 22.90 -4.61 -2.97
C LEU A 450 23.51 -5.68 -2.05
N GLU A 451 22.65 -6.44 -1.36
CA GLU A 451 23.06 -7.42 -0.34
C GLU A 451 23.42 -8.80 -0.91
N ALA A 452 22.65 -9.27 -1.90
CA ALA A 452 22.73 -10.63 -2.41
C ALA A 452 23.16 -10.68 -3.89
N PHE A 453 22.60 -9.83 -4.75
CA PHE A 453 22.82 -9.91 -6.21
C PHE A 453 24.17 -9.28 -6.59
N PHE A 454 24.41 -8.03 -6.18
CA PHE A 454 25.65 -7.31 -6.47
C PHE A 454 26.73 -7.58 -5.41
N ASN A 455 26.32 -8.06 -4.22
CA ASN A 455 27.20 -8.37 -3.08
C ASN A 455 28.06 -7.17 -2.62
N PHE A 456 27.53 -5.95 -2.75
CA PHE A 456 28.18 -4.70 -2.32
C PHE A 456 27.99 -4.41 -0.83
N LEU A 457 26.94 -4.96 -0.22
CA LEU A 457 26.69 -4.87 1.21
C LEU A 457 26.61 -6.29 1.79
N LYS A 458 27.20 -6.52 2.96
CA LYS A 458 27.04 -7.81 3.66
C LYS A 458 25.60 -7.96 4.16
N GLY A 459 24.87 -8.99 3.77
CA GLY A 459 23.45 -9.20 4.13
C GLY A 459 23.18 -9.15 5.64
N GLU A 460 23.92 -9.93 6.42
CA GLU A 460 23.80 -9.98 7.89
C GLU A 460 24.68 -8.92 8.59
N SER A 461 24.49 -7.65 8.26
CA SER A 461 25.18 -6.53 8.92
C SER A 461 24.25 -5.33 9.07
N LYS A 462 24.36 -4.61 10.18
CA LYS A 462 23.62 -3.35 10.39
C LYS A 462 24.26 -2.16 9.66
N ARG A 463 25.51 -2.30 9.21
CA ARG A 463 26.30 -1.22 8.64
C ARG A 463 25.70 -0.74 7.31
N ALA A 464 25.62 0.58 7.15
CA ALA A 464 25.09 1.30 5.99
C ALA A 464 23.61 1.03 5.60
N LYS A 465 22.91 0.08 6.23
CA LYS A 465 21.55 -0.35 5.82
C LYS A 465 20.53 0.78 5.83
N ALA A 466 20.38 1.45 6.97
CA ALA A 466 19.43 2.55 7.11
C ALA A 466 19.70 3.68 6.10
N GLN A 467 20.97 3.98 5.82
CA GLN A 467 21.34 4.98 4.81
C GLN A 467 20.92 4.56 3.40
N PHE A 468 21.13 3.30 3.02
CA PHE A 468 20.76 2.83 1.68
C PHE A 468 19.26 2.59 1.52
N VAL A 469 18.54 2.17 2.57
CA VAL A 469 17.06 2.16 2.55
C VAL A 469 16.54 3.57 2.28
N TYR A 470 16.98 4.57 3.06
CA TYR A 470 16.63 5.98 2.83
C TYR A 470 16.90 6.43 1.38
N TYR A 471 18.10 6.14 0.86
CA TYR A 471 18.50 6.58 -0.48
C TYR A 471 17.69 5.89 -1.58
N MET A 472 17.53 4.57 -1.50
CA MET A 472 16.85 3.78 -2.51
C MET A 472 15.35 4.09 -2.55
N GLU A 473 14.70 4.30 -1.40
CA GLU A 473 13.30 4.74 -1.35
C GLU A 473 13.08 6.11 -2.02
N ASN A 474 14.02 7.04 -1.84
CA ASN A 474 13.97 8.35 -2.52
C ASN A 474 14.14 8.18 -4.02
N LEU A 475 15.19 7.44 -4.43
CA LEU A 475 15.47 7.20 -5.84
C LEU A 475 14.31 6.48 -6.53
N PHE A 476 13.76 5.45 -5.92
CA PHE A 476 12.67 4.66 -6.48
C PHE A 476 11.36 5.44 -6.52
N SER A 477 11.08 6.29 -5.52
CA SER A 477 9.93 7.20 -5.57
C SER A 477 10.06 8.20 -6.73
N ALA A 478 11.26 8.70 -7.00
CA ALA A 478 11.51 9.58 -8.15
C ALA A 478 11.42 8.83 -9.50
N ILE A 479 12.02 7.64 -9.63
CA ILE A 479 11.96 6.80 -10.85
C ILE A 479 10.50 6.40 -11.15
N ASN A 480 9.75 5.95 -10.13
CA ASN A 480 8.34 5.63 -10.25
C ASN A 480 7.48 6.88 -10.55
N SER A 481 7.99 8.09 -10.37
CA SER A 481 7.27 9.30 -10.79
C SER A 481 7.57 9.68 -12.24
N LEU A 482 8.72 9.26 -12.78
CA LEU A 482 8.95 9.25 -14.23
C LEU A 482 8.22 8.09 -14.93
N GLN A 483 7.86 7.05 -14.18
CA GLN A 483 7.36 5.77 -14.67
C GLN A 483 8.29 5.13 -15.71
N LEU A 484 9.58 5.15 -15.40
CA LEU A 484 10.55 4.28 -16.06
C LEU A 484 10.59 2.94 -15.33
N CYS A 485 10.87 1.85 -16.05
CA CYS A 485 11.05 0.54 -15.43
C CYS A 485 12.16 0.59 -14.38
N ILE A 486 11.89 0.09 -13.17
CA ILE A 486 12.86 0.17 -12.07
C ILE A 486 14.17 -0.55 -12.39
N PHE A 487 14.15 -1.59 -13.24
CA PHE A 487 15.35 -2.32 -13.67
C PHE A 487 16.36 -1.45 -14.44
N THR A 488 15.97 -0.28 -14.95
CA THR A 488 16.96 0.66 -15.50
C THR A 488 17.90 1.20 -14.43
N SER A 489 17.55 1.12 -13.14
CA SER A 489 18.42 1.57 -12.06
C SER A 489 19.71 0.78 -12.00
N TYR A 490 19.70 -0.52 -12.32
CA TYR A 490 20.90 -1.36 -12.32
C TYR A 490 21.89 -0.84 -13.36
N ALA A 491 21.46 -0.71 -14.61
CA ALA A 491 22.29 -0.15 -15.66
C ALA A 491 22.73 1.29 -15.36
N PHE A 492 21.82 2.16 -14.94
CA PHE A 492 22.15 3.58 -14.79
C PHE A 492 23.07 3.86 -13.61
N MET A 493 22.96 3.09 -12.52
CA MET A 493 23.83 3.23 -11.35
C MET A 493 25.19 2.53 -11.56
N LEU A 494 25.20 1.35 -12.18
CA LEU A 494 26.40 0.50 -12.23
C LEU A 494 27.31 0.75 -13.43
N GLU A 495 26.79 1.29 -14.54
CA GLU A 495 27.60 1.57 -15.74
C GLU A 495 28.31 2.92 -15.72
N ALA A 496 28.05 3.74 -14.70
CA ALA A 496 28.82 4.96 -14.47
C ALA A 496 30.29 4.58 -14.17
N PRO A 497 31.29 5.28 -14.72
CA PRO A 497 32.70 4.93 -14.53
C PRO A 497 33.11 4.71 -13.05
N ILE A 498 32.58 5.56 -12.16
CA ILE A 498 32.83 5.50 -10.71
C ILE A 498 32.28 4.25 -10.02
N ALA A 499 31.29 3.58 -10.62
CA ALA A 499 30.73 2.34 -10.11
C ALA A 499 31.25 1.10 -10.88
N LYS A 500 31.63 1.27 -12.15
CA LYS A 500 32.01 0.16 -13.03
C LYS A 500 33.47 -0.29 -12.87
N TYR A 501 34.40 0.66 -12.81
CA TYR A 501 35.83 0.36 -12.92
C TYR A 501 36.55 0.08 -11.59
N PRO A 502 36.13 0.64 -10.43
CA PRO A 502 36.81 0.32 -9.18
C PRO A 502 36.66 -1.16 -8.79
N PRO A 503 37.69 -1.80 -8.20
CA PRO A 503 37.61 -3.19 -7.75
C PRO A 503 36.44 -3.41 -6.78
N LYS A 504 35.73 -4.55 -6.90
CA LYS A 504 34.56 -4.88 -6.06
C LYS A 504 34.87 -4.82 -4.56
N ILE A 505 36.07 -5.23 -4.13
CA ILE A 505 36.48 -5.17 -2.72
C ILE A 505 36.55 -3.73 -2.20
N PHE A 506 37.11 -2.82 -3.01
CA PHE A 506 37.17 -1.40 -2.69
C PHE A 506 35.77 -0.79 -2.62
N LEU A 507 34.91 -1.08 -3.60
CA LEU A 507 33.51 -0.64 -3.58
C LEU A 507 32.78 -1.13 -2.33
N LYS A 508 32.95 -2.40 -1.95
CA LYS A 508 32.32 -2.97 -0.76
C LYS A 508 32.72 -2.26 0.53
N ILE A 509 34.02 -1.98 0.69
CA ILE A 509 34.53 -1.21 1.84
C ILE A 509 33.96 0.20 1.79
N PHE A 510 34.10 0.89 0.67
CA PHE A 510 33.70 2.28 0.53
C PHE A 510 32.20 2.50 0.75
N ILE A 511 31.35 1.68 0.14
CA ILE A 511 29.88 1.68 0.30
C ILE A 511 29.50 1.43 1.76
N SER A 512 30.21 0.52 2.45
CA SER A 512 29.89 0.15 3.84
C SER A 512 30.32 1.22 4.85
N TYR A 513 31.51 1.80 4.69
CA TYR A 513 32.09 2.73 5.66
C TYR A 513 31.81 4.21 5.36
N PHE A 514 31.63 4.57 4.09
CA PHE A 514 31.37 5.94 3.63
C PHE A 514 30.05 6.10 2.86
N PRO A 515 28.90 5.57 3.35
CA PRO A 515 27.67 5.50 2.58
C PRO A 515 27.16 6.88 2.12
N ARG A 516 27.35 7.93 2.93
CA ARG A 516 26.94 9.29 2.58
C ARG A 516 27.73 9.87 1.41
N ILE A 517 29.02 9.53 1.29
CA ILE A 517 29.86 9.96 0.19
C ILE A 517 29.46 9.17 -1.06
N THR A 518 29.34 7.85 -0.96
CA THR A 518 28.87 6.98 -2.04
C THR A 518 27.57 7.49 -2.67
N GLN A 519 26.58 7.82 -1.85
CA GLN A 519 25.28 8.31 -2.31
C GLN A 519 25.36 9.63 -3.07
N LYS A 520 26.32 10.51 -2.72
CA LYS A 520 26.53 11.79 -3.39
C LYS A 520 27.22 11.64 -4.74
N VAL A 521 28.09 10.65 -4.90
CA VAL A 521 28.90 10.46 -6.12
C VAL A 521 28.23 9.53 -7.13
N LEU A 522 27.16 8.83 -6.75
CA LEU A 522 26.43 7.96 -7.67
C LEU A 522 25.76 8.76 -8.80
N ASP A 523 26.09 8.43 -10.06
CA ASP A 523 25.54 9.12 -11.23
C ASP A 523 24.14 8.61 -11.58
N ILE A 524 23.13 9.37 -11.16
CA ILE A 524 21.73 9.17 -11.57
C ILE A 524 21.27 10.22 -12.61
N SER A 525 22.21 10.95 -13.22
CA SER A 525 21.89 12.11 -14.06
C SER A 525 21.16 11.77 -15.35
N ILE A 526 21.15 10.50 -15.78
CA ILE A 526 20.35 10.06 -16.92
C ILE A 526 18.86 10.35 -16.65
N TYR A 527 18.34 10.06 -15.46
CA TYR A 527 16.95 10.29 -15.11
C TYR A 527 16.57 11.76 -15.15
N SER A 528 17.34 12.61 -14.45
CA SER A 528 17.07 14.04 -14.37
C SER A 528 17.24 14.74 -15.72
N LYS A 529 18.25 14.36 -16.52
CA LYS A 529 18.45 14.90 -17.88
C LYS A 529 17.35 14.45 -18.85
N LEU A 530 16.87 13.21 -18.77
CA LEU A 530 15.71 12.79 -19.55
C LEU A 530 14.49 13.65 -19.18
N PHE A 531 14.21 13.84 -17.89
CA PHE A 531 13.12 14.70 -17.42
C PHE A 531 13.22 16.13 -17.96
N GLU A 532 14.40 16.76 -17.82
CA GLU A 532 14.64 18.11 -18.30
C GLU A 532 14.46 18.22 -19.81
N THR A 533 14.99 17.26 -20.58
CA THR A 533 14.95 17.33 -22.05
C THR A 533 13.57 17.08 -22.62
N VAL A 534 12.73 16.29 -21.94
CA VAL A 534 11.34 16.09 -22.33
C VAL A 534 10.47 17.26 -21.92
N THR A 535 10.53 17.70 -20.65
CA THR A 535 9.60 18.69 -20.09
C THR A 535 10.04 20.15 -20.30
N GLY A 536 11.34 20.37 -20.54
CA GLY A 536 11.97 21.70 -20.53
C GLY A 536 12.30 22.25 -19.14
N ILE A 537 11.86 21.58 -18.07
CA ILE A 537 12.02 22.04 -16.69
C ILE A 537 13.41 21.64 -16.19
N LYS A 538 14.22 22.62 -15.77
CA LYS A 538 15.54 22.37 -15.17
C LYS A 538 15.39 21.49 -13.94
N GLN A 539 16.12 20.37 -13.91
CA GLN A 539 16.10 19.42 -12.81
C GLN A 539 17.51 18.85 -12.60
N SER A 540 18.17 19.18 -11.49
CA SER A 540 19.46 18.56 -11.16
C SER A 540 19.25 17.15 -10.58
N SER A 541 20.32 16.34 -10.48
CA SER A 541 20.23 15.05 -9.79
C SER A 541 19.86 15.18 -8.30
N ARG A 542 20.28 16.29 -7.66
CA ARG A 542 19.94 16.58 -6.26
C ARG A 542 18.45 16.91 -6.12
N ASP A 543 17.93 17.75 -7.02
CA ASP A 543 16.50 18.10 -7.03
C ASP A 543 15.62 16.89 -7.36
N PHE A 544 16.07 16.02 -8.27
CA PHE A 544 15.39 14.76 -8.58
C PHE A 544 15.27 13.84 -7.37
N LEU A 545 16.37 13.66 -6.60
CA LEU A 545 16.32 12.90 -5.34
C LEU A 545 15.45 13.59 -4.29
N LYS A 546 15.51 14.92 -4.19
CA LYS A 546 14.67 15.69 -3.27
C LYS A 546 13.18 15.56 -3.60
N ALA A 547 12.83 15.49 -4.89
CA ALA A 547 11.46 15.19 -5.32
C ALA A 547 11.03 13.79 -4.87
N GLY A 548 11.91 12.79 -5.02
CA GLY A 548 11.68 11.45 -4.48
C GLY A 548 11.48 11.41 -2.96
N GLU A 549 12.32 12.13 -2.21
CA GLU A 549 12.21 12.29 -0.75
C GLU A 549 10.87 12.94 -0.35
N ARG A 550 10.47 14.02 -1.04
CA ARG A 550 9.17 14.68 -0.85
C ARG A 550 8.01 13.72 -1.05
N ILE A 551 8.00 12.99 -2.17
CA ILE A 551 6.91 12.07 -2.52
C ILE A 551 6.80 10.95 -1.48
N HIS A 552 7.94 10.37 -1.08
CA HIS A 552 7.98 9.31 -0.07
C HIS A 552 7.48 9.80 1.30
N ILE A 553 7.90 10.99 1.73
CA ILE A 553 7.49 11.57 3.01
C ILE A 553 6.03 12.01 2.98
N LEU A 554 5.52 12.52 1.86
CA LEU A 554 4.11 12.85 1.70
C LEU A 554 3.23 11.60 1.84
N GLU A 555 3.58 10.50 1.17
CA GLU A 555 2.88 9.22 1.33
C GLU A 555 2.96 8.69 2.77
N ARG A 556 4.13 8.81 3.43
CA ARG A 556 4.26 8.46 4.85
C ARG A 556 3.35 9.32 5.72
N TYR A 557 3.34 10.63 5.51
CA TYR A 557 2.53 11.58 6.26
C TYR A 557 1.03 11.26 6.13
N MET A 558 0.55 11.03 4.91
CA MET A 558 -0.82 10.56 4.66
C MET A 558 -1.15 9.30 5.45
N ASN A 559 -0.23 8.33 5.49
CA ASN A 559 -0.43 7.10 6.27
C ASN A 559 -0.41 7.36 7.79
N THR A 560 0.39 8.31 8.28
CA THR A 560 0.36 8.68 9.70
C THR A 560 -0.95 9.36 10.11
N LEU A 561 -1.59 10.10 9.19
CA LEU A 561 -2.94 10.64 9.40
C LEU A 561 -4.00 9.53 9.50
N ILE A 562 -3.73 8.35 8.93
CA ILE A 562 -4.58 7.15 9.02
C ILE A 562 -4.15 6.26 10.22
N GLY A 563 -3.19 6.71 11.02
CA GLY A 563 -2.79 6.07 12.27
C GLY A 563 -1.51 5.23 12.23
N VAL A 564 -0.79 5.20 11.10
CA VAL A 564 0.50 4.49 11.00
C VAL A 564 1.54 5.12 11.92
N SER A 565 2.23 4.27 12.68
CA SER A 565 3.28 4.64 13.62
C SER A 565 4.36 3.57 13.72
N ARG A 566 5.29 3.72 14.67
CA ARG A 566 6.38 2.75 14.91
C ARG A 566 5.89 1.31 15.10
N ILE A 567 4.74 1.11 15.74
CA ILE A 567 4.19 -0.24 15.99
C ILE A 567 3.88 -1.00 14.69
N ASP A 568 3.56 -0.26 13.61
CA ASP A 568 3.23 -0.81 12.30
C ASP A 568 4.49 -1.08 11.46
N ASP A 569 5.62 -0.48 11.82
CA ASP A 569 6.91 -0.68 11.17
C ASP A 569 7.64 -1.87 11.82
N THR A 570 7.05 -3.05 11.78
CA THR A 570 7.63 -4.26 12.38
C THR A 570 7.98 -5.32 11.33
N LEU A 571 8.34 -6.53 11.76
CA LEU A 571 8.42 -7.77 10.99
C LEU A 571 7.60 -8.85 11.73
N PRO A 572 7.05 -9.87 11.06
CA PRO A 572 6.50 -11.05 11.73
C PRO A 572 7.48 -11.64 12.75
N GLU A 573 6.96 -12.21 13.84
CA GLU A 573 7.78 -12.78 14.93
C GLU A 573 8.77 -13.81 14.41
N ARG A 574 8.39 -14.59 13.39
CA ARG A 574 9.29 -15.52 12.69
C ARG A 574 10.63 -14.89 12.27
N PHE A 575 10.64 -13.63 11.83
CA PHE A 575 11.88 -12.98 11.39
C PHE A 575 12.65 -12.29 12.52
N LEU A 576 11.98 -12.02 13.64
CA LEU A 576 12.55 -11.33 14.80
C LEU A 576 13.08 -12.31 15.84
N ASN A 577 12.49 -13.51 15.94
CA ASN A 577 12.72 -14.46 17.03
C ASN A 577 13.18 -15.83 16.55
N GLU A 578 12.82 -16.26 15.33
CA GLU A 578 13.14 -17.61 14.83
C GLU A 578 14.29 -17.61 13.83
N GLY A 579 15.44 -18.12 14.26
CA GLY A 579 16.53 -18.44 13.36
C GLY A 579 16.23 -19.68 12.51
N ARG A 580 16.61 -19.66 11.23
CA ARG A 580 16.37 -20.78 10.31
C ARG A 580 17.36 -21.92 10.52
N GLU A 581 16.89 -23.15 10.46
CA GLU A 581 17.75 -24.33 10.47
C GLU A 581 18.72 -24.36 9.29
N SER A 582 18.32 -23.80 8.14
CA SER A 582 19.19 -23.65 6.98
C SER A 582 20.42 -22.76 7.23
N ASP A 583 20.44 -21.97 8.31
CA ASP A 583 21.50 -21.01 8.62
C ASP A 583 22.39 -21.50 9.76
N LYS A 584 23.70 -21.58 9.54
CA LYS A 584 24.67 -22.06 10.55
C LYS A 584 24.58 -21.32 11.89
N LYS A 585 24.27 -20.02 11.86
CA LYS A 585 24.22 -19.16 13.06
C LYS A 585 22.78 -18.82 13.50
N LYS A 586 21.76 -19.37 12.82
CA LYS A 586 20.33 -19.16 13.12
C LYS A 586 20.00 -17.69 13.47
N LYS A 587 20.52 -16.73 12.70
CA LYS A 587 20.36 -15.31 13.02
C LYS A 587 18.98 -14.78 12.65
N VAL A 588 18.56 -13.75 13.37
CA VAL A 588 17.32 -12.99 13.18
C VAL A 588 17.63 -11.57 12.70
N VAL A 589 16.61 -10.82 12.28
CA VAL A 589 16.77 -9.43 11.82
C VAL A 589 16.86 -8.47 13.03
N PRO A 590 17.96 -7.73 13.24
CA PRO A 590 18.08 -6.76 14.33
C PRO A 590 17.38 -5.44 13.96
N LEU A 591 16.04 -5.47 13.89
CA LEU A 591 15.24 -4.40 13.31
C LEU A 591 15.33 -3.08 14.09
N GLU A 592 15.24 -3.14 15.42
CA GLU A 592 15.09 -1.95 16.27
C GLU A 592 16.21 -0.92 16.07
N GLU A 593 17.47 -1.34 16.21
CA GLU A 593 18.63 -0.46 16.03
C GLU A 593 18.70 0.15 14.61
N MET A 594 18.35 -0.66 13.59
CA MET A 594 18.34 -0.20 12.20
C MET A 594 17.21 0.81 11.96
N GLN A 595 16.04 0.58 12.55
CA GLN A 595 14.86 1.42 12.46
C GLN A 595 15.09 2.78 13.13
N GLU A 596 15.68 2.82 14.32
CA GLU A 596 16.00 4.08 15.00
C GLU A 596 16.92 4.97 14.18
N LYS A 597 17.97 4.35 13.62
CA LYS A 597 18.89 5.04 12.73
C LYS A 597 18.18 5.55 11.48
N TYR A 598 17.26 4.76 10.92
CA TYR A 598 16.47 5.15 9.77
C TYR A 598 15.56 6.35 10.07
N TYR A 599 14.82 6.34 11.19
CA TYR A 599 13.98 7.47 11.61
C TYR A 599 14.79 8.75 11.80
N LYS A 600 15.97 8.65 12.43
CA LYS A 600 16.87 9.80 12.59
C LYS A 600 17.32 10.37 11.24
N ILE A 601 17.68 9.51 10.27
CA ILE A 601 18.09 9.94 8.93
C ILE A 601 16.91 10.57 8.17
N ARG A 602 15.71 10.00 8.30
CA ARG A 602 14.47 10.47 7.66
C ARG A 602 13.95 11.80 8.23
N GLY A 603 14.38 12.18 9.44
CA GLY A 603 13.78 13.31 10.16
C GLY A 603 12.40 12.98 10.71
N TYR A 604 12.19 11.72 11.12
CA TYR A 604 10.97 11.26 11.79
C TYR A 604 11.14 11.36 13.30
N SER A 605 10.03 11.46 14.02
CA SER A 605 9.99 11.29 15.47
C SER A 605 10.30 9.84 15.86
N ARG A 606 10.49 9.58 17.16
CA ARG A 606 10.66 8.20 17.67
C ARG A 606 9.46 7.31 17.34
N ASN A 607 8.27 7.89 17.16
CA ASN A 607 7.04 7.19 16.79
C ASN A 607 6.91 6.95 15.27
N GLY A 608 7.93 7.26 14.48
CA GLY A 608 7.92 7.05 13.03
C GLY A 608 7.06 8.06 12.27
N VAL A 609 6.80 9.24 12.85
CA VAL A 609 6.00 10.31 12.23
C VAL A 609 6.92 11.38 11.63
N PRO A 610 6.73 11.81 10.37
CA PRO A 610 7.47 12.94 9.80
C PRO A 610 7.38 14.19 10.69
N THR A 611 8.52 14.80 11.00
CA THR A 611 8.54 16.03 11.81
C THR A 611 8.17 17.26 10.98
N ALA A 612 7.60 18.29 11.63
CA ALA A 612 7.34 19.58 11.00
C ALA A 612 8.58 20.17 10.30
N LYS A 613 9.78 19.95 10.87
CA LYS A 613 11.05 20.38 10.29
C LYS A 613 11.31 19.77 8.91
N VAL A 614 11.12 18.45 8.76
CA VAL A 614 11.36 17.80 7.45
C VAL A 614 10.26 18.13 6.45
N MET A 615 9.01 18.24 6.89
CA MET A 615 7.88 18.63 6.04
C MET A 615 8.07 20.06 5.49
N LYS A 616 8.39 21.03 6.36
CA LYS A 616 8.71 22.41 5.95
C LYS A 616 9.89 22.47 4.97
N LYS A 617 10.97 21.72 5.24
CA LYS A 617 12.15 21.65 4.33
C LYS A 617 11.79 21.16 2.93
N LEU A 618 10.80 20.28 2.82
CA LEU A 618 10.36 19.70 1.55
C LEU A 618 9.20 20.44 0.90
N GLY A 619 8.61 21.43 1.58
CA GLY A 619 7.44 22.16 1.09
C GLY A 619 6.17 21.30 1.11
N ILE A 620 6.04 20.43 2.11
CA ILE A 620 4.82 19.68 2.38
C ILE A 620 4.02 20.51 3.38
N GLU A 621 2.87 21.00 2.95
CA GLU A 621 1.95 21.77 3.79
C GLU A 621 1.21 20.82 4.74
N GLU A 622 1.26 21.11 6.04
CA GLU A 622 0.45 20.42 7.04
C GLU A 622 -1.02 20.87 6.87
N GLY A 623 -1.96 19.93 6.82
CA GLY A 623 -3.39 20.26 6.95
C GLY A 623 -4.18 20.46 5.66
N PHE A 624 -3.74 19.97 4.49
CA PHE A 624 -4.71 19.76 3.42
C PHE A 624 -5.52 18.49 3.74
N GLN A 625 -6.59 18.66 4.51
CA GLN A 625 -7.65 17.67 4.62
C GLN A 625 -8.91 18.26 3.97
N PRO A 626 -9.59 17.54 3.06
CA PRO A 626 -10.90 17.99 2.62
C PRO A 626 -11.84 18.12 3.82
N LYS A 627 -12.70 19.12 3.76
CA LYS A 627 -13.56 19.53 4.88
C LYS A 627 -14.30 18.32 5.47
N PRO A 628 -14.31 18.16 6.79
CA PRO A 628 -14.94 17.03 7.45
C PRO A 628 -16.41 16.87 7.06
N LYS A 629 -16.87 15.62 7.01
CA LYS A 629 -18.30 15.28 6.90
C LYS A 629 -19.05 15.86 8.11
N ARG A 630 -19.58 17.09 7.97
CA ARG A 630 -20.29 17.88 9.01
C ARG A 630 -21.35 17.09 9.78
N ILE A 631 -21.91 16.02 9.21
CA ILE A 631 -22.93 15.18 9.86
C ILE A 631 -22.33 14.34 11.00
N LYS A 632 -21.21 13.65 10.78
CA LYS A 632 -20.60 12.80 11.82
C LYS A 632 -20.10 13.63 12.99
N GLU A 633 -19.54 14.80 12.71
CA GLU A 633 -19.15 15.77 13.72
C GLU A 633 -20.32 16.21 14.61
N ARG A 634 -21.46 16.56 14.00
CA ARG A 634 -22.68 16.89 14.75
C ARG A 634 -23.16 15.74 15.63
N ILE A 635 -23.13 14.51 15.13
CA ILE A 635 -23.54 13.32 15.90
C ILE A 635 -22.58 13.09 17.07
N VAL A 636 -21.26 13.13 16.84
CA VAL A 636 -20.27 12.95 17.92
C VAL A 636 -20.41 14.04 18.97
N SER A 637 -20.61 15.30 18.57
CA SER A 637 -20.82 16.42 19.48
C SER A 637 -22.11 16.28 20.31
N LEU A 638 -23.19 15.80 19.69
CA LEU A 638 -24.44 15.48 20.40
C LEU A 638 -24.22 14.36 21.43
N VAL A 639 -23.54 13.27 21.04
CA VAL A 639 -23.25 12.16 21.97
C VAL A 639 -22.36 12.61 23.11
N PHE A 640 -21.32 13.41 22.85
CA PHE A 640 -20.47 14.01 23.90
C PHE A 640 -21.28 14.85 24.89
N THR A 641 -22.26 15.61 24.40
CA THR A 641 -23.16 16.40 25.26
C THR A 641 -24.02 15.50 26.15
N ILE A 642 -24.64 14.47 25.57
CA ILE A 642 -25.47 13.50 26.30
C ILE A 642 -24.62 12.75 27.35
N LEU A 643 -23.45 12.27 26.95
CA LEU A 643 -22.53 11.53 27.80
C LEU A 643 -22.04 12.38 28.97
N GLY A 644 -21.66 13.64 28.72
CA GLY A 644 -21.24 14.56 29.78
C GLY A 644 -22.34 14.75 30.84
N ARG A 645 -23.58 14.99 30.41
CA ARG A 645 -24.72 15.15 31.32
C ARG A 645 -25.04 13.88 32.09
N ALA A 646 -24.98 12.73 31.42
CA ALA A 646 -25.18 11.43 32.06
C ALA A 646 -24.12 11.15 33.14
N MET A 647 -22.84 11.42 32.85
CA MET A 647 -21.73 11.27 33.81
C MET A 647 -21.90 12.21 35.01
N LYS A 648 -22.35 13.46 34.80
CA LYS A 648 -22.67 14.38 35.89
C LYS A 648 -23.72 13.80 36.81
N THR A 649 -24.86 13.40 36.24
CA THR A 649 -26.00 12.85 36.99
C THR A 649 -25.61 11.56 37.71
N LEU A 650 -24.95 10.63 37.04
CA LEU A 650 -24.58 9.35 37.66
C LEU A 650 -23.51 9.51 38.74
N SER A 651 -22.61 10.49 38.63
CA SER A 651 -21.65 10.77 39.71
C SER A 651 -22.32 11.22 41.02
N THR A 652 -23.58 11.70 40.98
CA THR A 652 -24.33 12.08 42.19
C THR A 652 -25.22 10.97 42.75
N ILE A 653 -25.66 10.00 41.94
CA ILE A 653 -26.66 9.00 42.35
C ILE A 653 -26.17 7.54 42.30
N ASP A 654 -25.19 7.20 41.48
CA ASP A 654 -24.71 5.81 41.34
C ASP A 654 -23.54 5.51 42.29
N SER A 655 -23.73 4.53 43.17
CA SER A 655 -22.76 4.14 44.19
C SER A 655 -21.45 3.59 43.61
N ASN A 656 -21.51 2.89 42.47
CA ASN A 656 -20.33 2.28 41.85
C ASN A 656 -19.48 3.35 41.18
N ILE A 657 -20.11 4.30 40.47
CA ILE A 657 -19.40 5.45 39.89
C ILE A 657 -18.79 6.30 41.00
N LYS A 658 -19.50 6.55 42.11
CA LYS A 658 -18.93 7.25 43.28
C LYS A 658 -17.70 6.56 43.84
N GLN A 659 -17.71 5.23 43.91
CA GLN A 659 -16.57 4.45 44.40
C GLN A 659 -15.37 4.58 43.47
N GLU A 660 -15.57 4.43 42.16
CA GLU A 660 -14.52 4.55 41.14
C GLU A 660 -13.84 5.92 41.17
N ILE A 661 -14.63 7.00 41.23
CA ILE A 661 -14.09 8.36 41.18
C ILE A 661 -13.55 8.86 42.53
N ARG A 662 -13.79 8.13 43.63
CA ARG A 662 -13.32 8.53 44.97
C ARG A 662 -11.80 8.63 45.03
N SER A 663 -11.09 7.72 44.37
CA SER A 663 -9.62 7.69 44.31
C SER A 663 -9.01 8.79 43.45
N TRP A 664 -9.81 9.47 42.62
CA TRP A 664 -9.28 10.51 41.73
C TRP A 664 -8.93 11.78 42.51
N PRO A 665 -7.89 12.54 42.12
CA PRO A 665 -7.59 13.83 42.73
C PRO A 665 -8.78 14.80 42.68
N THR A 666 -8.85 15.71 43.64
CA THR A 666 -9.83 16.83 43.61
C THR A 666 -9.44 17.82 42.51
N ASN A 667 -10.40 18.38 41.79
CA ASN A 667 -10.21 19.23 40.61
C ASN A 667 -9.57 18.54 39.39
N PHE A 668 -9.62 17.20 39.34
CA PHE A 668 -9.11 16.43 38.22
C PHE A 668 -9.90 16.72 36.93
N LYS A 669 -9.18 17.03 35.85
CA LYS A 669 -9.70 17.46 34.55
C LYS A 669 -9.46 16.39 33.49
N ILE A 670 -10.54 15.92 32.88
CA ILE A 670 -10.53 14.91 31.82
C ILE A 670 -10.99 15.57 30.53
N LEU A 671 -10.28 15.35 29.43
CA LEU A 671 -10.64 15.84 28.11
C LEU A 671 -10.78 14.68 27.12
N PHE A 672 -11.94 14.57 26.49
CA PHE A 672 -12.12 13.82 25.26
C PHE A 672 -12.07 14.80 24.08
N ASN A 673 -11.24 14.54 23.07
CA ASN A 673 -11.19 15.36 21.86
C ASN A 673 -11.03 14.49 20.61
N VAL A 674 -11.36 15.06 19.46
CA VAL A 674 -11.14 14.43 18.16
C VAL A 674 -10.06 15.22 17.41
N ASP A 675 -9.00 14.54 16.98
CA ASP A 675 -7.88 15.16 16.26
C ASP A 675 -8.39 15.89 15.01
N ASN A 676 -8.05 17.16 14.88
CA ASN A 676 -8.44 18.07 13.78
C ASN A 676 -9.92 18.52 13.79
N TYR A 677 -10.64 18.36 14.91
CA TYR A 677 -12.01 18.85 15.08
C TYR A 677 -12.15 19.64 16.38
N GLU A 678 -13.08 20.59 16.44
CA GLU A 678 -13.36 21.36 17.66
C GLU A 678 -14.22 20.56 18.67
N THR A 679 -14.78 19.43 18.23
CA THR A 679 -15.64 18.57 19.03
C THR A 679 -14.87 17.95 20.20
N SER A 680 -15.30 18.28 21.42
CA SER A 680 -14.67 17.82 22.65
C SER A 680 -15.67 17.72 23.81
N LEU A 681 -15.34 16.88 24.80
CA LEU A 681 -16.03 16.75 26.07
C LEU A 681 -14.99 16.91 27.20
N GLY A 682 -15.11 17.96 27.99
CA GLY A 682 -14.32 18.12 29.22
C GLY A 682 -15.15 17.75 30.45
N LEU A 683 -14.56 17.03 31.41
CA LEU A 683 -15.16 16.70 32.71
C LEU A 683 -14.22 17.16 33.85
N LEU A 684 -14.76 17.90 34.80
CA LEU A 684 -14.06 18.32 36.03
C LEU A 684 -14.66 17.62 37.24
N LYS A 685 -13.84 16.90 38.01
CA LYS A 685 -14.24 16.39 39.33
C LYS A 685 -14.16 17.50 40.36
N ASN A 686 -15.28 17.96 40.90
CA ASN A 686 -15.31 18.97 41.96
C ASN A 686 -15.03 18.37 43.36
N LYS A 687 -14.93 19.24 44.38
CA LYS A 687 -14.73 18.85 45.79
C LYS A 687 -15.80 17.89 46.35
N LYS A 688 -17.01 17.91 45.79
CA LYS A 688 -18.13 17.02 46.18
C LYS A 688 -18.10 15.67 45.45
N GLY A 689 -17.07 15.40 44.63
CA GLY A 689 -16.95 14.19 43.83
C GLY A 689 -17.85 14.15 42.60
N VAL A 690 -18.41 15.28 42.18
CA VAL A 690 -19.30 15.37 41.00
C VAL A 690 -18.49 15.69 39.75
N LEU A 691 -18.77 14.99 38.64
CA LEU A 691 -18.14 15.20 37.34
C LEU A 691 -18.92 16.25 36.53
N ASN A 692 -18.46 17.50 36.54
CA ASN A 692 -19.11 18.60 35.82
C ASN A 692 -18.59 18.72 34.38
N PRO A 693 -19.48 18.69 33.38
CA PRO A 693 -19.11 18.97 31.99
C PRO A 693 -18.76 20.43 31.82
N GLN A 694 -17.60 20.71 31.23
CA GLN A 694 -17.15 22.06 30.91
C GLN A 694 -16.12 22.04 29.77
N LYS A 695 -15.85 23.19 29.16
CA LYS A 695 -14.73 23.31 28.20
C LYS A 695 -13.40 23.28 28.97
N ILE A 696 -12.48 22.43 28.53
CA ILE A 696 -11.16 22.26 29.15
C ILE A 696 -10.10 22.38 28.05
N PRO A 697 -9.18 23.36 28.10
CA PRO A 697 -8.04 23.40 27.19
C PRO A 697 -7.12 22.19 27.41
N GLU A 698 -6.60 21.58 26.34
CA GLU A 698 -5.78 20.36 26.43
C GLU A 698 -4.57 20.51 27.36
N LYS A 699 -3.93 21.69 27.38
CA LYS A 699 -2.79 21.98 28.27
C LYS A 699 -3.13 21.93 29.77
N GLN A 700 -4.41 22.06 30.11
CA GLN A 700 -4.90 22.05 31.49
C GLN A 700 -5.55 20.71 31.87
N ALA A 701 -5.61 19.74 30.96
CA ALA A 701 -6.21 18.44 31.23
C ALA A 701 -5.19 17.49 31.86
N ASP A 702 -5.59 16.82 32.94
CA ASP A 702 -4.79 15.82 33.64
C ASP A 702 -4.84 14.47 32.91
N LEU A 703 -5.97 14.17 32.25
CA LEU A 703 -6.16 13.02 31.40
C LEU A 703 -6.78 13.44 30.06
N VAL A 704 -6.14 13.07 28.96
CA VAL A 704 -6.61 13.35 27.60
C VAL A 704 -6.84 12.04 26.84
N ILE A 705 -8.05 11.86 26.31
CA ILE A 705 -8.45 10.77 25.42
C ILE A 705 -8.74 11.38 24.05
N THR A 706 -7.84 11.14 23.11
CA THR A 706 -7.92 11.69 21.76
C THR A 706 -8.32 10.63 20.75
N PHE A 707 -9.44 10.85 20.07
CA PHE A 707 -9.86 10.07 18.91
C PHE A 707 -9.11 10.56 17.68
N ARG A 708 -8.41 9.69 16.97
CA ARG A 708 -7.55 10.10 15.84
C ARG A 708 -8.31 10.53 14.60
N THR A 709 -9.54 10.05 14.43
CA THR A 709 -10.42 10.38 13.31
C THR A 709 -11.84 10.57 13.81
N ILE A 710 -12.66 11.32 13.06
CA ILE A 710 -14.09 11.45 13.37
C ILE A 710 -14.82 10.12 13.23
N ASP A 711 -14.36 9.23 12.34
CA ASP A 711 -14.92 7.90 12.18
C ASP A 711 -14.65 7.02 13.39
N ALA A 712 -13.45 7.06 13.94
CA ALA A 712 -13.12 6.36 15.18
C ALA A 712 -13.97 6.86 16.35
N ALA A 713 -14.14 8.19 16.46
CA ALA A 713 -15.03 8.78 17.45
C ALA A 713 -16.47 8.32 17.22
N PHE A 714 -16.95 8.39 15.98
CA PHE A 714 -18.32 8.03 15.59
C PHE A 714 -18.62 6.56 15.85
N GLU A 715 -17.78 5.63 15.40
CA GLU A 715 -17.95 4.18 15.59
C GLU A 715 -18.01 3.82 17.09
N LEU A 716 -17.20 4.49 17.91
CA LEU A 716 -17.20 4.26 19.35
C LEU A 716 -18.41 4.89 20.04
N MET A 717 -18.71 6.14 19.72
CA MET A 717 -19.83 6.89 20.29
C MET A 717 -21.20 6.34 19.87
N THR A 718 -21.30 5.77 18.67
CA THR A 718 -22.51 5.10 18.16
C THR A 718 -22.51 3.61 18.44
N ALA A 719 -21.60 3.14 19.29
CA ALA A 719 -21.68 1.78 19.82
C ALA A 719 -21.51 0.70 18.72
N GLN A 720 -20.83 1.04 17.62
CA GLN A 720 -20.47 0.10 16.54
C GLN A 720 -19.17 -0.64 16.86
N LYS A 721 -18.31 -0.05 17.70
CA LYS A 721 -17.00 -0.60 18.06
C LYS A 721 -16.69 -0.37 19.53
N GLY A 722 -16.24 -1.42 20.22
CA GLY A 722 -15.85 -1.33 21.63
C GLY A 722 -14.51 -0.61 21.84
N ILE A 723 -14.33 0.01 23.01
CA ILE A 723 -13.13 0.79 23.37
C ILE A 723 -11.82 -0.01 23.35
N HIS A 724 -11.89 -1.29 23.70
CA HIS A 724 -10.75 -2.21 23.63
C HIS A 724 -10.30 -2.45 22.18
N HIS A 725 -11.25 -2.54 21.25
CA HIS A 725 -10.95 -2.70 19.83
C HIS A 725 -10.42 -1.39 19.23
N ALA A 726 -10.95 -0.24 19.65
CA ALA A 726 -10.43 1.06 19.26
C ALA A 726 -9.00 1.32 19.79
N TYR A 727 -8.69 0.89 21.00
CA TYR A 727 -7.32 0.94 21.55
C TYR A 727 -6.38 -0.01 20.79
N ALA A 728 -6.80 -1.26 20.55
CA ALA A 728 -6.03 -2.25 19.80
C ALA A 728 -5.79 -1.84 18.33
N SER A 729 -6.74 -1.12 17.73
CA SER A 729 -6.61 -0.59 16.36
C SER A 729 -5.96 0.79 16.32
N ASN A 730 -5.35 1.27 17.41
CA ASN A 730 -4.65 2.56 17.49
C ASN A 730 -5.54 3.77 17.14
N ALA A 731 -6.86 3.64 17.28
CA ALA A 731 -7.84 4.65 16.92
C ALA A 731 -8.01 5.73 18.01
N ILE A 732 -7.50 5.46 19.21
CA ILE A 732 -7.51 6.37 20.36
C ILE A 732 -6.09 6.52 20.92
N LYS A 733 -5.73 7.72 21.34
CA LYS A 733 -4.53 8.03 22.11
C LYS A 733 -4.93 8.44 23.54
N VAL A 734 -4.27 7.88 24.54
CA VAL A 734 -4.49 8.26 25.95
C VAL A 734 -3.21 8.92 26.47
N LYS A 735 -3.34 10.07 27.11
CA LYS A 735 -2.24 10.81 27.77
C LYS A 735 -2.67 11.15 29.19
N GLY A 736 -1.96 10.62 30.18
CA GLY A 736 -2.27 10.81 31.60
C GLY A 736 -2.11 9.51 32.39
N ASP A 737 -2.62 9.49 33.61
CA ASP A 737 -2.56 8.32 34.49
C ASP A 737 -3.39 7.15 33.92
N THR A 738 -2.74 6.00 33.73
CA THR A 738 -3.35 4.80 33.14
C THR A 738 -4.35 4.12 34.09
N GLN A 739 -4.13 4.18 35.40
CA GLN A 739 -5.06 3.62 36.38
C GLN A 739 -6.36 4.42 36.42
N ILE A 740 -6.25 5.75 36.38
CA ILE A 740 -7.42 6.64 36.31
C ILE A 740 -8.14 6.46 34.97
N ALA A 741 -7.42 6.29 33.86
CA ALA A 741 -8.03 5.98 32.56
C ALA A 741 -8.85 4.68 32.60
N MET A 742 -8.35 3.63 33.26
CA MET A 742 -9.09 2.37 33.44
C MET A 742 -10.33 2.53 34.32
N SER A 743 -10.24 3.35 35.38
CA SER A 743 -11.37 3.69 36.23
C SER A 743 -12.45 4.47 35.46
N LEU A 744 -12.04 5.44 34.63
CA LEU A 744 -12.93 6.19 33.74
C LEU A 744 -13.66 5.26 32.76
N ILE A 745 -12.97 4.27 32.17
CA ILE A 745 -13.60 3.28 31.30
C ILE A 745 -14.68 2.49 32.05
N ARG A 746 -14.45 2.12 33.32
CA ARG A 746 -15.48 1.44 34.14
C ARG A 746 -16.68 2.35 34.39
N CYS A 747 -16.47 3.63 34.69
CA CYS A 747 -17.56 4.61 34.80
C CYS A 747 -18.35 4.76 33.50
N LEU A 748 -17.67 4.79 32.35
CA LEU A 748 -18.32 4.84 31.03
C LEU A 748 -19.17 3.58 30.77
N ASN A 749 -18.65 2.38 31.04
CA ASN A 749 -19.41 1.13 30.89
C ASN A 749 -20.69 1.11 31.76
N ILE A 750 -20.62 1.62 32.99
CA ILE A 750 -21.79 1.76 33.86
C ILE A 750 -22.79 2.74 33.23
N THR A 751 -22.30 3.89 32.77
CA THR A 751 -23.12 4.94 32.14
C THR A 751 -23.83 4.43 30.88
N GLU A 752 -23.12 3.70 30.02
CA GLU A 752 -23.66 3.07 28.83
C GLU A 752 -24.76 2.05 29.16
N THR A 753 -24.65 1.34 30.28
CA THR A 753 -25.68 0.37 30.72
C THR A 753 -27.01 1.06 31.03
N TYR A 754 -26.99 2.31 31.51
CA TYR A 754 -28.19 3.10 31.74
C TYR A 754 -28.70 3.79 30.47
N LEU A 755 -27.82 4.23 29.58
CA LEU A 755 -28.18 4.93 28.33
C LEU A 755 -28.75 3.98 27.27
N PHE A 756 -28.17 2.78 27.10
CA PHE A 756 -28.52 1.88 26.01
C PHE A 756 -29.50 0.76 26.41
N PRO A 757 -30.42 0.36 25.50
CA PRO A 757 -31.17 -0.88 25.61
C PRO A 757 -30.25 -2.10 25.77
N ARG A 758 -30.72 -3.11 26.51
CA ARG A 758 -29.93 -4.33 26.84
C ARG A 758 -29.43 -5.09 25.60
N ILE A 759 -30.14 -5.01 24.47
CA ILE A 759 -29.78 -5.62 23.19
C ILE A 759 -28.52 -4.97 22.59
N ILE A 760 -28.42 -3.64 22.67
CA ILE A 760 -27.26 -2.88 22.16
C ILE A 760 -26.05 -3.11 23.07
N ALA A 761 -26.24 -3.01 24.39
CA ALA A 761 -25.22 -3.25 25.40
C ALA A 761 -24.52 -4.62 25.26
N LYS A 762 -25.26 -5.69 24.93
CA LYS A 762 -24.73 -7.05 24.71
C LYS A 762 -23.78 -7.17 23.51
N ARG A 763 -23.90 -6.29 22.51
CA ARG A 763 -23.03 -6.31 21.32
C ARG A 763 -21.66 -5.67 21.54
N ILE A 764 -21.49 -4.89 22.61
CA ILE A 764 -20.38 -3.91 22.73
C ILE A 764 -19.54 -4.16 23.97
N MET A 765 -20.18 -4.57 25.07
CA MET A 765 -19.51 -4.78 26.35
C MET A 765 -19.13 -6.25 26.55
N ARG A 766 -17.89 -6.47 26.99
CA ARG A 766 -17.36 -7.82 27.31
C ARG A 766 -18.01 -8.45 28.54
N LYS A 767 -18.53 -7.62 29.47
CA LYS A 767 -19.29 -8.04 30.66
C LYS A 767 -20.26 -6.92 31.04
N ILE A 768 -21.57 -7.19 31.02
CA ILE A 768 -22.58 -6.20 31.43
C ILE A 768 -22.67 -6.22 32.96
N PRO A 769 -22.52 -5.08 33.66
CA PRO A 769 -22.76 -5.01 35.10
C PRO A 769 -24.19 -5.47 35.43
N THR A 770 -24.34 -6.36 36.41
CA THR A 770 -25.66 -6.80 36.88
C THR A 770 -26.28 -5.72 37.76
N ILE A 771 -27.17 -4.91 37.17
CA ILE A 771 -27.95 -3.89 37.86
C ILE A 771 -29.39 -4.41 38.03
N ASN A 772 -29.96 -4.24 39.23
CA ASN A 772 -31.37 -4.54 39.52
C ASN A 772 -32.29 -3.82 38.52
N LEU A 773 -33.29 -4.53 37.98
CA LEU A 773 -34.18 -4.02 36.93
C LEU A 773 -34.90 -2.73 37.36
N MET A 774 -35.45 -2.68 38.58
CA MET A 774 -36.16 -1.51 39.13
C MET A 774 -35.22 -0.31 39.27
N LYS A 775 -34.02 -0.53 39.83
CA LYS A 775 -32.98 0.52 39.95
C LYS A 775 -32.61 1.07 38.57
N ARG A 776 -32.49 0.21 37.57
CA ARG A 776 -32.19 0.62 36.19
C ARG A 776 -33.29 1.49 35.60
N TYR A 777 -34.57 1.13 35.76
CA TYR A 777 -35.68 1.93 35.26
C TYR A 777 -35.77 3.29 35.95
N ILE A 778 -35.66 3.35 37.28
CA ILE A 778 -35.71 4.60 38.05
C ILE A 778 -34.57 5.55 37.63
N VAL A 779 -33.33 5.05 37.61
CA VAL A 779 -32.16 5.85 37.22
C VAL A 779 -32.25 6.30 35.76
N ARG A 780 -32.83 5.50 34.87
CA ARG A 780 -33.01 5.85 33.45
C ARG A 780 -34.07 6.93 33.25
N ILE A 781 -35.18 6.88 33.99
CA ILE A 781 -36.19 7.96 34.00
C ILE A 781 -35.53 9.26 34.48
N TYR A 782 -34.77 9.20 35.56
CA TYR A 782 -34.02 10.34 36.09
C TYR A 782 -33.02 10.88 35.06
N LEU A 783 -32.26 10.01 34.39
CA LEU A 783 -31.34 10.42 33.33
C LEU A 783 -32.05 11.08 32.16
N TYR A 784 -33.21 10.56 31.73
CA TYR A 784 -33.95 11.14 30.61
C TYR A 784 -34.58 12.49 30.97
N LEU A 785 -35.08 12.65 32.20
CA LEU A 785 -35.61 13.93 32.69
C LEU A 785 -34.55 15.02 32.86
N PHE A 786 -33.33 14.64 33.30
CA PHE A 786 -32.29 15.62 33.66
C PHE A 786 -31.12 15.72 32.67
N SER A 787 -31.00 14.81 31.70
CA SER A 787 -29.84 14.75 30.78
C SER A 787 -30.18 14.93 29.29
N ILE A 788 -31.39 14.56 28.83
CA ILE A 788 -31.78 14.71 27.42
C ILE A 788 -32.41 16.10 27.20
N PRO A 789 -31.90 16.92 26.27
CA PRO A 789 -32.58 18.16 25.90
C PRO A 789 -33.90 17.84 25.18
N PHE A 790 -35.03 18.28 25.73
CA PHE A 790 -36.34 18.23 25.06
C PHE A 790 -36.54 19.34 24.00
N ASN A 791 -35.52 20.19 23.77
CA ASN A 791 -35.50 21.12 22.65
C ASN A 791 -34.58 20.55 21.56
N ILE A 792 -35.19 19.85 20.59
CA ILE A 792 -34.56 19.44 19.31
C ILE A 792 -34.49 20.63 18.37
#